data_AF-A0A4P9ZBQ4-F1
#
_entry.id   AF-A0A4P9ZBQ4-F1
#
_cell.length_a   1.000
_cell.length_b   1.000
_cell.length_c   1.000
_cell.angle_alpha   90.00
_cell.angle_beta   90.00
_cell.angle_gamma   90.00
#
_symmetry.space_group_name_H-M   'P 1'
#
loop_
_entity.id
_entity.type
_entity.pdbx_description
1 polymer ?
#
loop_
_entity_poly.entity_id
_entity_poly.type
_entity_poly.pdbx_seq_one_letter_code
_entity_poly.pdbx_strand_id
1 'polypeptide(L)'
;MSLLQNALARVARKVQQDQLRRQKPVVYVNNETPAQAPPRTALRRVSKEKLRLAKEDMRHIQKKRFQDFFAPLKMPLLRIYDDEIAPYDFARAEANLAAKLRKDRAGLLNTYLNERSIFTKMLDFLVESTPEHLKSSDTVSDPELLASVLQKENAMYTANQYPDVPRYSFAEVPLIPYPLDSESFREYIYTLTHTQFPYRNSSSLASGIIPEILLHTHHLENEEYKPYRSVDTYNYLISFFGYNKFQNFFARGLLLVMAKDGHSPNIHTINELLKICRIHNKKRSLVSTYQVVINYLDLAKKMDLQINLTTWNRIYDCMNNIFFKEAFINKMLVINLPLLDNMCIRILSDYCLTTKSTKEVITFVEKDLRRPDWTKDPRLAGRVLSHLIRTARDDVELQHVFSGLVKEIALDALSLAQMATALLQNRRIFSPSFHLLCIYLAQNLPMLPEVYIALIKGLCLERNSLKIASLAFVVRGVLHDASIHLKLPRENDTADPKSPEKRLEHFPYPIPRANISERYRMLKRLTLTSLTELEAAVIYTNHHSDLSVAMPWQPLSEQEAAAWNKVKETLQAEKTVHTDASDVAASLGLVPPSPPIPDDIISRYQRVNNISIGTFSDLRALHRVERGTHAEFEKELRLRGILRTGT
;
A
#
# COMPACT_ATOMS: atom_id res chain seq x y z
N MET A 1 -22.13 10.29 23.22
CA MET A 1 -22.99 9.55 22.28
C MET A 1 -22.63 9.96 20.86
N SER A 2 -22.33 8.99 20.00
CA SER A 2 -21.74 9.22 18.68
C SER A 2 -22.80 9.72 17.69
N LEU A 3 -22.55 10.85 17.00
CA LEU A 3 -23.44 11.37 15.95
C LEU A 3 -23.68 10.34 14.84
N LEU A 4 -22.67 9.51 14.54
CA LEU A 4 -22.75 8.41 13.59
C LEU A 4 -23.76 7.33 14.05
N GLN A 5 -23.85 7.06 15.35
CA GLN A 5 -24.73 6.04 15.94
C GLN A 5 -26.21 6.37 15.71
N ASN A 6 -26.60 7.65 15.82
CA ASN A 6 -27.97 8.09 15.57
C ASN A 6 -28.35 8.05 14.07
N ALA A 7 -27.39 8.34 13.19
CA ALA A 7 -27.54 8.16 11.75
C ALA A 7 -27.67 6.68 11.38
N LEU A 8 -26.88 5.81 12.03
CA LEU A 8 -26.77 4.38 11.74
C LEU A 8 -27.87 3.50 12.38
N ALA A 9 -28.42 3.88 13.55
CA ALA A 9 -29.58 3.18 14.13
C ALA A 9 -30.83 3.24 13.22
N ARG A 10 -30.85 4.17 12.26
CA ARG A 10 -31.88 4.27 11.21
C ARG A 10 -31.54 3.44 9.96
N VAL A 11 -30.27 3.04 9.79
CA VAL A 11 -29.73 2.29 8.62
C VAL A 11 -30.17 0.84 8.64
N ALA A 12 -30.28 0.29 9.84
CA ALA A 12 -30.49 -1.13 10.08
C ALA A 12 -31.96 -1.55 9.98
N ARG A 13 -32.76 -1.07 9.02
CA ARG A 13 -34.07 -1.68 8.75
C ARG A 13 -33.94 -2.65 7.58
N LYS A 14 -34.15 -3.92 7.95
CA LYS A 14 -34.15 -5.15 7.15
C LYS A 14 -32.78 -5.66 6.69
N VAL A 15 -32.76 -6.95 6.34
CA VAL A 15 -31.68 -7.79 5.79
C VAL A 15 -30.98 -8.73 6.77
N GLN A 16 -31.42 -9.99 6.75
CA GLN A 16 -30.58 -11.17 6.97
C GLN A 16 -30.08 -11.63 5.60
N GLN A 17 -28.79 -11.94 5.47
CA GLN A 17 -28.24 -12.62 4.30
C GLN A 17 -27.65 -13.93 4.78
N ASP A 18 -28.25 -15.04 4.35
CA ASP A 18 -27.59 -16.34 4.45
C ASP A 18 -26.54 -16.47 3.33
N GLN A 19 -25.31 -16.67 3.80
CA GLN A 19 -24.19 -17.34 3.13
C GLN A 19 -24.03 -17.21 1.60
N LEU A 20 -23.52 -16.07 1.14
CA LEU A 20 -22.67 -16.06 -0.05
C LEU A 20 -21.29 -16.58 0.35
N ARG A 21 -21.00 -17.85 0.06
CA ARG A 21 -19.67 -18.46 0.23
C ARG A 21 -18.62 -17.61 -0.46
N ARG A 22 -17.82 -16.90 0.33
CA ARG A 22 -16.68 -16.12 -0.15
C ARG A 22 -15.46 -17.01 -0.26
N GLN A 23 -14.79 -16.91 -1.40
CA GLN A 23 -13.47 -17.51 -1.61
C GLN A 23 -12.50 -16.90 -0.59
N LYS A 24 -11.79 -17.78 0.14
CA LYS A 24 -10.69 -17.39 1.01
C LYS A 24 -9.66 -16.64 0.16
N PRO A 25 -9.07 -15.53 0.63
CA PRO A 25 -7.97 -14.89 -0.10
C PRO A 25 -6.88 -15.92 -0.29
N VAL A 26 -6.60 -16.29 -1.54
CA VAL A 26 -5.56 -17.27 -1.83
C VAL A 26 -4.23 -16.56 -1.72
N VAL A 27 -3.44 -16.95 -0.72
CA VAL A 27 -2.09 -16.44 -0.53
C VAL A 27 -1.14 -17.33 -1.32
N TYR A 28 -0.95 -17.02 -2.61
CA TYR A 28 0.12 -17.65 -3.37
C TYR A 28 1.43 -16.90 -3.12
N VAL A 29 2.36 -17.57 -2.45
CA VAL A 29 3.79 -17.23 -2.55
C VAL A 29 4.29 -17.99 -3.78
N ASN A 30 4.54 -17.29 -4.87
CA ASN A 30 4.89 -17.92 -6.14
C ASN A 30 6.06 -18.91 -5.96
N ASN A 31 5.87 -20.15 -6.44
CA ASN A 31 6.83 -21.25 -6.28
C ASN A 31 7.83 -21.34 -7.44
N GLU A 32 7.76 -20.44 -8.41
CA GLU A 32 8.63 -20.50 -9.57
C GLU A 32 10.08 -20.21 -9.20
N THR A 33 10.95 -21.11 -9.64
CA THR A 33 12.40 -20.96 -9.60
C THR A 33 12.75 -19.61 -10.24
N PRO A 34 13.42 -18.69 -9.53
CA PRO A 34 13.72 -17.38 -10.09
C PRO A 34 14.50 -17.55 -11.38
N ALA A 35 13.96 -17.02 -12.49
CA ALA A 35 14.69 -16.92 -13.74
C ALA A 35 16.06 -16.30 -13.47
N GLN A 36 17.13 -16.89 -14.04
CA GLN A 36 18.49 -16.42 -13.83
C GLN A 36 18.57 -14.94 -14.18
N ALA A 37 18.84 -14.12 -13.17
CA ALA A 37 18.80 -12.69 -13.32
C ALA A 37 19.98 -12.22 -14.20
N PRO A 38 19.76 -11.32 -15.17
CA PRO A 38 20.87 -10.80 -15.97
C PRO A 38 21.88 -10.07 -15.08
N PRO A 39 23.19 -10.12 -15.43
CA PRO A 39 24.25 -9.47 -14.68
C PRO A 39 24.02 -7.96 -14.61
N ARG A 40 24.28 -7.37 -13.43
CA ARG A 40 24.16 -5.92 -13.24
C ARG A 40 25.19 -5.22 -14.12
N THR A 41 24.73 -4.33 -15.00
CA THR A 41 25.62 -3.49 -15.78
C THR A 41 26.32 -2.50 -14.85
N ALA A 42 27.65 -2.53 -14.80
CA ALA A 42 28.42 -1.56 -14.03
C ALA A 42 28.18 -0.15 -14.59
N LEU A 43 27.68 0.77 -13.76
CA LEU A 43 27.49 2.16 -14.14
C LEU A 43 28.85 2.87 -14.16
N ARG A 44 29.20 3.51 -15.28
CA ARG A 44 30.41 4.32 -15.40
C ARG A 44 30.35 5.47 -14.39
N ARG A 45 31.48 5.76 -13.72
CA ARG A 45 31.60 6.94 -12.85
C ARG A 45 31.47 8.22 -13.69
N VAL A 46 30.61 9.13 -13.23
CA VAL A 46 30.39 10.46 -13.84
C VAL A 46 30.75 11.52 -12.80
N SER A 47 31.36 12.63 -13.24
CA SER A 47 31.71 13.76 -12.35
C SER A 47 30.47 14.39 -11.72
N LYS A 48 30.59 14.94 -10.48
CA LYS A 48 29.49 15.65 -9.79
C LYS A 48 28.89 16.77 -10.67
N GLU A 49 29.72 17.46 -11.46
CA GLU A 49 29.30 18.57 -12.32
C GLU A 49 28.45 18.13 -13.52
N LYS A 50 28.91 17.14 -14.30
CA LYS A 50 28.07 16.50 -15.32
C LYS A 50 26.76 15.94 -14.76
N LEU A 51 26.78 15.38 -13.56
CA LEU A 51 25.57 14.87 -12.92
C LEU A 51 24.62 16.00 -12.48
N ARG A 52 25.16 17.18 -12.13
CA ARG A 52 24.37 18.38 -11.82
C ARG A 52 23.72 18.98 -13.06
N LEU A 53 24.46 19.10 -14.16
CA LEU A 53 23.93 19.56 -15.45
C LEU A 53 22.86 18.58 -15.96
N ALA A 54 23.18 17.29 -15.95
CA ALA A 54 22.22 16.26 -16.29
C ALA A 54 20.98 16.30 -15.37
N LYS A 55 21.11 16.62 -14.09
CA LYS A 55 19.95 16.69 -13.17
C LYS A 55 18.90 17.70 -13.62
N GLU A 56 19.30 18.81 -14.22
CA GLU A 56 18.36 19.80 -14.76
C GLU A 56 17.64 19.24 -15.98
N ASP A 57 18.37 18.61 -16.91
CA ASP A 57 17.80 17.91 -18.06
C ASP A 57 16.92 16.69 -17.65
N MET A 58 17.31 16.01 -16.58
CA MET A 58 16.66 14.79 -16.07
C MET A 58 15.35 15.07 -15.33
N ARG A 59 15.15 16.28 -14.77
CA ARG A 59 13.87 16.67 -14.15
C ARG A 59 12.70 16.53 -15.12
N HIS A 60 12.96 16.64 -16.41
CA HIS A 60 11.96 16.54 -17.46
C HIS A 60 11.82 15.14 -18.06
N ILE A 61 12.67 14.16 -17.73
CA ILE A 61 12.61 12.82 -18.35
C ILE A 61 11.25 12.15 -18.15
N GLN A 62 10.69 12.22 -16.95
CA GLN A 62 9.38 11.61 -16.71
C GLN A 62 8.27 12.34 -17.47
N LYS A 63 8.31 13.68 -17.52
CA LYS A 63 7.36 14.51 -18.29
C LYS A 63 7.48 14.15 -19.77
N LYS A 64 8.70 14.15 -20.31
CA LYS A 64 9.04 13.79 -21.69
C LYS A 64 8.58 12.38 -22.04
N ARG A 65 8.86 11.38 -21.20
CA ARG A 65 8.38 10.00 -21.40
C ARG A 65 6.86 9.93 -21.56
N PHE A 66 6.12 10.71 -20.78
CA PHE A 66 4.67 10.76 -20.90
C PHE A 66 4.19 11.61 -22.08
N GLN A 67 4.91 12.68 -22.44
CA GLN A 67 4.69 13.44 -23.67
C GLN A 67 4.87 12.54 -24.90
N ASP A 68 5.98 11.82 -24.99
CA ASP A 68 6.28 10.86 -26.05
C ASP A 68 5.15 9.83 -26.19
N PHE A 69 4.69 9.27 -25.07
CA PHE A 69 3.55 8.34 -25.06
C PHE A 69 2.24 8.95 -25.58
N PHE A 70 1.99 10.24 -25.37
CA PHE A 70 0.80 10.94 -25.86
C PHE A 70 1.00 11.58 -27.24
N ALA A 71 2.20 11.58 -27.81
CA ALA A 71 2.50 12.22 -29.09
C ALA A 71 1.59 11.71 -30.24
N PRO A 72 1.26 10.40 -30.32
CA PRO A 72 0.37 9.88 -31.38
C PRO A 72 -1.07 10.42 -31.32
N LEU A 73 -1.50 11.01 -30.19
CA LEU A 73 -2.82 11.65 -30.10
C LEU A 73 -2.92 12.90 -30.98
N LYS A 74 -1.78 13.54 -31.32
CA LYS A 74 -1.72 14.80 -32.08
C LYS A 74 -2.54 15.92 -31.44
N MET A 75 -2.52 15.99 -30.10
CA MET A 75 -3.23 16.99 -29.31
C MET A 75 -2.23 17.89 -28.56
N PRO A 76 -1.66 18.92 -29.21
CA PRO A 76 -0.65 19.79 -28.59
C PRO A 76 -1.19 20.62 -27.42
N LEU A 77 -2.52 20.83 -27.37
CA LEU A 77 -3.21 21.56 -26.30
C LEU A 77 -3.37 20.76 -25.00
N LEU A 78 -2.90 19.52 -24.94
CA LEU A 78 -2.91 18.77 -23.68
C LEU A 78 -2.01 19.46 -22.66
N ARG A 79 -2.52 19.60 -21.44
CA ARG A 79 -1.81 20.21 -20.31
C ARG A 79 -0.41 19.64 -20.04
N ILE A 80 -0.11 18.43 -20.52
CA ILE A 80 1.22 17.84 -20.38
C ILE A 80 2.29 18.50 -21.27
N TYR A 81 1.89 19.13 -22.38
CA TYR A 81 2.76 19.90 -23.29
C TYR A 81 2.85 21.37 -22.91
N ASP A 82 2.03 21.83 -21.97
CA ASP A 82 2.08 23.19 -21.47
C ASP A 82 3.35 23.38 -20.61
N ASP A 83 4.26 24.21 -21.10
CA ASP A 83 5.48 24.61 -20.40
C ASP A 83 5.28 25.94 -19.63
N GLU A 84 4.18 26.65 -19.89
CA GLU A 84 3.82 27.95 -19.29
C GLU A 84 2.78 27.80 -18.16
N ILE A 85 2.65 26.60 -17.58
CA ILE A 85 1.73 26.36 -16.47
C ILE A 85 2.09 27.32 -15.32
N ALA A 86 1.12 28.15 -14.94
CA ALA A 86 1.25 29.05 -13.80
C ALA A 86 1.85 28.32 -12.57
N PRO A 87 2.78 28.96 -11.85
CA PRO A 87 3.48 28.32 -10.74
C PRO A 87 2.47 27.76 -9.73
N TYR A 88 2.69 26.51 -9.33
CA TYR A 88 1.81 25.84 -8.39
C TYR A 88 1.76 26.60 -7.06
N ASP A 89 0.58 27.05 -6.66
CA ASP A 89 0.35 27.75 -5.40
C ASP A 89 0.51 26.80 -4.20
N PHE A 90 1.77 26.66 -3.77
CA PHE A 90 2.16 25.75 -2.71
C PHE A 90 1.51 26.13 -1.37
N ALA A 91 1.45 27.43 -1.07
CA ALA A 91 0.94 27.94 0.20
C ALA A 91 -0.54 27.61 0.36
N ARG A 92 -1.36 27.86 -0.67
CA ARG A 92 -2.77 27.50 -0.65
C ARG A 92 -2.98 26.00 -0.57
N ALA A 93 -2.21 25.22 -1.32
CA ALA A 93 -2.36 23.77 -1.31
C ALA A 93 -1.97 23.14 0.04
N GLU A 94 -0.98 23.72 0.73
CA GLU A 94 -0.60 23.34 2.09
C GLU A 94 -1.66 23.76 3.12
N ALA A 95 -2.22 24.96 3.02
CA ALA A 95 -3.33 25.40 3.85
C ALA A 95 -4.57 24.49 3.69
N ASN A 96 -4.90 24.13 2.45
CA ASN A 96 -5.98 23.19 2.15
C ASN A 96 -5.72 21.81 2.75
N LEU A 97 -4.48 21.29 2.62
CA LEU A 97 -4.12 20.00 3.22
C LEU A 97 -4.21 20.05 4.75
N ALA A 98 -3.71 21.12 5.36
CA ALA A 98 -3.78 21.33 6.79
C ALA A 98 -5.24 21.34 7.27
N ALA A 99 -6.13 22.09 6.60
CA ALA A 99 -7.56 22.11 6.88
C ALA A 99 -8.20 20.71 6.80
N LYS A 100 -7.88 19.93 5.76
CA LYS A 100 -8.37 18.55 5.57
C LYS A 100 -7.87 17.56 6.63
N LEU A 101 -6.69 17.79 7.18
CA LEU A 101 -6.06 16.92 8.19
C LEU A 101 -6.40 17.33 9.64
N ARG A 102 -7.13 18.44 9.85
CA ARG A 102 -7.58 18.86 11.18
C ARG A 102 -8.43 17.78 11.82
N LYS A 103 -8.18 17.54 13.11
CA LYS A 103 -8.91 16.57 13.94
C LYS A 103 -9.74 17.24 15.02
N ASP A 104 -9.51 18.52 15.27
CA ASP A 104 -10.27 19.29 16.25
C ASP A 104 -11.70 19.54 15.75
N ARG A 105 -12.66 19.55 16.68
CA ARG A 105 -14.09 19.62 16.35
C ARG A 105 -14.45 20.91 15.61
N ALA A 106 -13.85 22.05 15.99
CA ALA A 106 -14.10 23.34 15.37
C ALA A 106 -13.58 23.38 13.92
N GLY A 107 -12.35 22.89 13.69
CA GLY A 107 -11.76 22.76 12.36
C GLY A 107 -12.55 21.83 11.44
N LEU A 108 -13.03 20.70 11.97
CA LEU A 108 -13.92 19.79 11.24
C LEU A 108 -15.24 20.48 10.87
N LEU A 109 -15.86 21.21 11.80
CA LEU A 109 -17.10 21.92 11.53
C LEU A 109 -16.92 23.04 10.49
N ASN A 110 -15.85 23.84 10.61
CA ASN A 110 -15.56 24.90 9.64
C ASN A 110 -15.32 24.34 8.24
N THR A 111 -14.56 23.25 8.12
CA THR A 111 -14.36 22.56 6.84
C THR A 111 -15.69 22.06 6.28
N TYR A 112 -16.55 21.50 7.14
CA TYR A 112 -17.88 21.06 6.75
C TYR A 112 -18.73 22.21 6.19
N LEU A 113 -18.81 23.34 6.91
CA LEU A 113 -19.59 24.50 6.48
C LEU A 113 -19.09 25.07 5.14
N ASN A 114 -17.77 25.14 4.95
CA ASN A 114 -17.16 25.69 3.74
C ASN A 114 -17.42 24.83 2.49
N GLU A 115 -17.37 23.50 2.61
CA GLU A 115 -17.58 22.60 1.46
C GLU A 115 -19.02 22.08 1.33
N ARG A 116 -19.92 22.41 2.27
CA ARG A 116 -21.30 21.88 2.34
C ARG A 116 -22.07 22.05 1.04
N SER A 117 -22.02 23.23 0.42
CA SER A 117 -22.79 23.51 -0.79
C SER A 117 -22.37 22.62 -1.97
N ILE A 118 -21.07 22.46 -2.19
CA ILE A 118 -20.51 21.60 -3.25
C ILE A 118 -20.77 20.13 -2.93
N PHE A 119 -20.64 19.74 -1.66
CA PHE A 119 -20.94 18.40 -1.20
C PHE A 119 -22.41 18.01 -1.44
N THR A 120 -23.35 18.89 -1.10
CA THR A 120 -24.78 18.66 -1.34
C THR A 120 -25.08 18.53 -2.83
N LYS A 121 -24.52 19.41 -3.68
CA LYS A 121 -24.66 19.28 -5.15
C LYS A 121 -24.16 17.94 -5.68
N MET A 122 -22.99 17.50 -5.20
CA MET A 122 -22.45 16.18 -5.56
C MET A 122 -23.40 15.05 -5.14
N LEU A 123 -23.92 15.13 -3.92
CA LEU A 123 -24.77 14.09 -3.36
C LEU A 123 -26.12 13.99 -4.09
N ASP A 124 -26.75 15.12 -4.41
CA ASP A 124 -28.00 15.14 -5.16
C ASP A 124 -27.79 14.63 -6.58
N PHE A 125 -26.69 15.01 -7.23
CA PHE A 125 -26.35 14.51 -8.56
C PHE A 125 -26.04 13.00 -8.58
N LEU A 126 -25.40 12.48 -7.52
CA LEU A 126 -25.18 11.05 -7.36
C LEU A 126 -26.51 10.27 -7.23
N VAL A 127 -27.48 10.82 -6.50
CA VAL A 127 -28.81 10.22 -6.33
C VAL A 127 -29.59 10.21 -7.63
N GLU A 128 -29.57 11.33 -8.38
CA GLU A 128 -30.17 11.45 -9.70
C GLU A 128 -29.58 10.40 -10.67
N SER A 129 -28.27 10.21 -10.63
CA SER A 129 -27.55 9.29 -11.51
C SER A 129 -27.65 7.82 -11.08
N THR A 130 -28.20 7.53 -9.89
CA THR A 130 -28.34 6.16 -9.40
C THR A 130 -29.61 5.50 -9.96
N PRO A 131 -29.52 4.30 -10.57
CA PRO A 131 -30.67 3.59 -11.13
C PRO A 131 -31.79 3.34 -10.11
N GLU A 132 -33.05 3.38 -10.57
CA GLU A 132 -34.24 3.21 -9.71
C GLU A 132 -34.30 1.84 -9.04
N HIS A 133 -33.86 0.77 -9.72
CA HIS A 133 -33.85 -0.59 -9.14
C HIS A 133 -32.93 -0.71 -7.90
N LEU A 134 -31.97 0.20 -7.73
CA LEU A 134 -31.11 0.27 -6.54
C LEU A 134 -31.70 1.17 -5.43
N LYS A 135 -32.68 2.01 -5.74
CA LYS A 135 -33.31 2.98 -4.81
C LYS A 135 -34.69 2.54 -4.30
N SER A 136 -35.20 1.40 -4.77
CA SER A 136 -36.53 0.91 -4.40
C SER A 136 -36.56 0.43 -2.94
N SER A 137 -37.63 0.80 -2.22
CA SER A 137 -37.92 0.28 -0.88
C SER A 137 -38.09 -1.25 -0.88
N ASP A 138 -38.54 -1.81 -2.01
CA ASP A 138 -38.82 -3.22 -2.16
C ASP A 138 -37.51 -4.01 -2.20
N THR A 139 -36.49 -3.48 -2.89
CA THR A 139 -35.14 -4.06 -3.00
C THR A 139 -34.51 -4.27 -1.62
N VAL A 140 -34.73 -3.39 -0.64
CA VAL A 140 -34.20 -3.55 0.73
C VAL A 140 -35.16 -4.36 1.62
N SER A 141 -36.45 -4.34 1.28
CA SER A 141 -37.48 -4.98 2.10
C SER A 141 -37.59 -6.49 1.91
N ASP A 142 -37.25 -6.96 0.72
CA ASP A 142 -37.25 -8.38 0.34
C ASP A 142 -35.82 -8.96 0.40
N PRO A 143 -35.56 -9.92 1.30
CA PRO A 143 -34.24 -10.55 1.44
C PRO A 143 -33.74 -11.23 0.16
N GLU A 144 -34.61 -11.85 -0.63
CA GLU A 144 -34.22 -12.60 -1.83
C GLU A 144 -33.81 -11.64 -2.95
N LEU A 145 -34.65 -10.63 -3.19
CA LEU A 145 -34.36 -9.57 -4.16
C LEU A 145 -33.07 -8.84 -3.81
N LEU A 146 -32.86 -8.51 -2.53
CA LEU A 146 -31.63 -7.90 -2.10
C LEU A 146 -30.41 -8.79 -2.34
N ALA A 147 -30.50 -10.07 -1.97
CA ALA A 147 -29.41 -11.01 -2.15
C ALA A 147 -29.01 -11.10 -3.63
N SER A 148 -30.00 -11.15 -4.52
CA SER A 148 -29.81 -11.12 -5.97
C SER A 148 -29.11 -9.83 -6.44
N VAL A 149 -29.58 -8.65 -5.99
CA VAL A 149 -28.95 -7.36 -6.34
C VAL A 149 -27.51 -7.29 -5.84
N LEU A 150 -27.25 -7.67 -4.59
CA LEU A 150 -25.90 -7.67 -4.02
C LEU A 150 -24.98 -8.69 -4.71
N GLN A 151 -25.50 -9.86 -5.11
CA GLN A 151 -24.76 -10.86 -5.85
C GLN A 151 -24.38 -10.34 -7.25
N LYS A 152 -25.31 -9.71 -7.96
CA LYS A 152 -25.08 -9.10 -9.27
C LYS A 152 -24.03 -7.99 -9.19
N GLU A 153 -24.17 -7.09 -8.23
CA GLU A 153 -23.23 -5.99 -7.99
C GLU A 153 -21.83 -6.51 -7.60
N ASN A 154 -21.76 -7.56 -6.78
CA ASN A 154 -20.50 -8.19 -6.42
C ASN A 154 -19.87 -8.91 -7.62
N ALA A 155 -20.65 -9.60 -8.44
CA ALA A 155 -20.16 -10.25 -9.66
C ALA A 155 -19.59 -9.23 -10.65
N MET A 156 -20.25 -8.08 -10.84
CA MET A 156 -19.72 -6.97 -11.64
C MET A 156 -18.41 -6.41 -11.06
N TYR A 157 -18.29 -6.32 -9.74
CA TYR A 157 -17.06 -5.87 -9.09
C TYR A 157 -15.90 -6.86 -9.27
N THR A 158 -16.17 -8.17 -9.21
CA THR A 158 -15.15 -9.22 -9.28
C THR A 158 -14.83 -9.69 -10.69
N ALA A 159 -15.67 -9.40 -11.69
CA ALA A 159 -15.49 -9.86 -13.08
C ALA A 159 -14.13 -9.49 -13.69
N ASN A 160 -13.53 -8.39 -13.23
CA ASN A 160 -12.24 -7.88 -13.72
C ASN A 160 -11.10 -8.10 -12.72
N GLN A 161 -11.25 -9.03 -11.78
CA GLN A 161 -10.23 -9.36 -10.79
C GLN A 161 -9.76 -10.80 -10.98
N TYR A 162 -8.44 -10.98 -10.86
CA TYR A 162 -7.83 -12.30 -10.87
C TYR A 162 -7.53 -12.71 -9.43
N PRO A 163 -8.26 -13.69 -8.86
CA PRO A 163 -8.12 -14.07 -7.45
C PRO A 163 -6.76 -14.71 -7.14
N ASP A 164 -6.12 -15.31 -8.13
CA ASP A 164 -4.84 -16.02 -7.97
C ASP A 164 -3.61 -15.09 -8.01
N VAL A 165 -3.81 -13.80 -8.33
CA VAL A 165 -2.72 -12.84 -8.43
C VAL A 165 -2.30 -12.33 -7.05
N PRO A 166 -1.03 -12.54 -6.64
CA PRO A 166 -0.59 -12.19 -5.30
C PRO A 166 -0.35 -10.69 -5.16
N ARG A 167 -0.48 -10.18 -3.92
CA ARG A 167 -0.20 -8.77 -3.63
C ARG A 167 1.29 -8.43 -3.71
N TYR A 168 2.18 -9.37 -3.40
CA TYR A 168 3.62 -9.22 -3.52
C TYR A 168 4.22 -10.35 -4.33
N SER A 169 5.17 -10.00 -5.18
CA SER A 169 6.10 -10.95 -5.79
C SER A 169 7.52 -10.49 -5.52
N PHE A 170 8.32 -11.35 -4.89
CA PHE A 170 9.73 -11.11 -4.62
C PHE A 170 10.65 -11.67 -5.73
N ALA A 171 10.06 -12.28 -6.75
CA ALA A 171 10.76 -12.74 -7.94
C ALA A 171 10.96 -11.59 -8.95
N GLU A 172 11.65 -11.89 -10.05
CA GLU A 172 11.71 -11.02 -11.22
C GLU A 172 10.32 -10.88 -11.85
N VAL A 173 10.13 -9.82 -12.65
CA VAL A 173 8.88 -9.59 -13.39
C VAL A 173 8.62 -10.78 -14.34
N PRO A 174 7.40 -11.34 -14.37
CA PRO A 174 7.08 -12.46 -15.26
C PRO A 174 7.25 -12.10 -16.73
N LEU A 175 7.55 -13.11 -17.54
CA LEU A 175 7.62 -12.98 -19.00
C LEU A 175 6.22 -12.73 -19.57
N ILE A 176 6.15 -12.13 -20.76
CA ILE A 176 4.89 -12.01 -21.49
C ILE A 176 4.39 -13.43 -21.82
N PRO A 177 3.12 -13.77 -21.54
CA PRO A 177 2.60 -15.12 -21.77
C PRO A 177 2.62 -15.48 -23.25
N TYR A 178 2.85 -16.77 -23.54
CA TYR A 178 2.80 -17.33 -24.88
C TYR A 178 2.08 -18.68 -24.87
N PRO A 179 1.07 -18.90 -25.73
CA PRO A 179 0.53 -17.97 -26.74
C PRO A 179 -0.09 -16.73 -26.10
N LEU A 180 -0.02 -15.60 -26.80
CA LEU A 180 -0.63 -14.34 -26.36
C LEU A 180 -2.04 -14.25 -26.92
N ASP A 181 -3.03 -14.18 -26.02
CA ASP A 181 -4.43 -13.90 -26.32
C ASP A 181 -4.93 -12.73 -25.46
N SER A 182 -6.17 -12.29 -25.69
CA SER A 182 -6.74 -11.14 -24.98
C SER A 182 -6.84 -11.38 -23.47
N GLU A 183 -7.13 -12.61 -23.04
CA GLU A 183 -7.33 -12.95 -21.63
C GLU A 183 -6.00 -13.05 -20.88
N SER A 184 -5.04 -13.79 -21.42
CA SER A 184 -3.68 -13.90 -20.88
C SER A 184 -2.96 -12.55 -20.85
N PHE A 185 -3.17 -11.70 -21.86
CA PHE A 185 -2.68 -10.31 -21.84
C PHE A 185 -3.36 -9.50 -20.73
N ARG A 186 -4.68 -9.61 -20.57
CA ARG A 186 -5.43 -8.93 -19.51
C ARG A 186 -4.95 -9.34 -18.11
N GLU A 187 -4.76 -10.64 -17.88
CA GLU A 187 -4.21 -11.18 -16.63
C GLU A 187 -2.77 -10.71 -16.38
N TYR A 188 -1.93 -10.70 -17.42
CA TYR A 188 -0.56 -10.21 -17.33
C TYR A 188 -0.51 -8.74 -16.90
N ILE A 189 -1.29 -7.87 -17.55
CA ILE A 189 -1.39 -6.46 -17.20
C ILE A 189 -1.98 -6.29 -15.79
N TYR A 190 -2.98 -7.09 -15.41
CA TYR A 190 -3.51 -7.09 -14.04
C TYR A 190 -2.41 -7.42 -13.02
N THR A 191 -1.63 -8.47 -13.26
CA THR A 191 -0.50 -8.88 -12.41
C THR A 191 0.53 -7.76 -12.25
N LEU A 192 0.97 -7.14 -13.35
CA LEU A 192 1.94 -6.03 -13.30
C LEU A 192 1.43 -4.81 -12.52
N THR A 193 0.12 -4.58 -12.53
CA THR A 193 -0.51 -3.37 -11.95
C THR A 193 -1.01 -3.57 -10.51
N HIS A 194 -1.35 -4.81 -10.13
CA HIS A 194 -1.94 -5.16 -8.82
C HIS A 194 -0.98 -5.89 -7.89
N THR A 195 0.15 -6.40 -8.39
CA THR A 195 1.24 -6.96 -7.59
C THR A 195 2.35 -5.94 -7.36
N GLN A 196 2.87 -5.88 -6.13
CA GLN A 196 4.09 -5.13 -5.82
C GLN A 196 5.31 -6.02 -6.06
N PHE A 197 6.28 -5.52 -6.83
CA PHE A 197 7.55 -6.19 -7.14
C PHE A 197 8.72 -5.41 -6.50
N PRO A 198 9.10 -5.73 -5.25
CA PRO A 198 10.20 -5.07 -4.58
C PRO A 198 11.55 -5.41 -5.21
N TYR A 199 11.69 -6.57 -5.84
CA TYR A 199 12.94 -7.01 -6.47
C TYR A 199 13.40 -5.99 -7.52
N ARG A 200 14.67 -5.55 -7.41
CA ARG A 200 15.30 -4.54 -8.27
C ARG A 200 14.50 -3.24 -8.44
N ASN A 201 13.58 -2.96 -7.51
CA ASN A 201 12.68 -1.83 -7.55
C ASN A 201 11.78 -1.80 -8.82
N SER A 202 11.40 -2.97 -9.34
CA SER A 202 10.70 -3.11 -10.64
C SER A 202 9.37 -2.37 -10.72
N SER A 203 8.64 -2.19 -9.61
CA SER A 203 7.42 -1.39 -9.58
C SER A 203 7.65 0.13 -9.47
N SER A 204 8.88 0.63 -9.34
CA SER A 204 9.15 2.07 -9.16
C SER A 204 8.81 2.87 -10.41
N LEU A 205 8.19 4.04 -10.23
CA LEU A 205 7.87 4.96 -11.34
C LEU A 205 9.11 5.57 -12.01
N ALA A 206 10.14 5.83 -11.19
CA ALA A 206 11.36 6.53 -11.60
C ALA A 206 12.41 5.60 -12.23
N SER A 207 12.45 4.34 -11.78
CA SER A 207 13.56 3.43 -12.12
C SER A 207 13.13 1.98 -12.36
N GLY A 208 11.82 1.70 -12.31
CA GLY A 208 11.26 0.37 -12.45
C GLY A 208 10.89 0.08 -13.89
N ILE A 209 10.97 -1.20 -14.27
CA ILE A 209 10.66 -1.66 -15.63
C ILE A 209 9.15 -1.79 -15.87
N ILE A 210 8.34 -2.00 -14.83
CA ILE A 210 6.90 -2.21 -14.98
C ILE A 210 6.21 -1.01 -15.65
N PRO A 211 6.41 0.24 -15.21
CA PRO A 211 5.88 1.40 -15.94
C PRO A 211 6.28 1.43 -17.41
N GLU A 212 7.50 0.98 -17.76
CA GLU A 212 7.99 0.99 -19.13
C GLU A 212 7.30 -0.09 -19.97
N ILE A 213 7.12 -1.30 -19.43
CA ILE A 213 6.31 -2.36 -20.05
C ILE A 213 4.90 -1.86 -20.31
N LEU A 214 4.24 -1.26 -19.31
CA LEU A 214 2.86 -0.76 -19.44
C LEU A 214 2.74 0.34 -20.50
N LEU A 215 3.69 1.27 -20.57
CA LEU A 215 3.70 2.32 -21.59
C LEU A 215 3.96 1.74 -22.98
N HIS A 216 4.86 0.77 -23.10
CA HIS A 216 5.19 0.14 -24.38
C HIS A 216 4.01 -0.69 -24.93
N THR A 217 3.42 -1.54 -24.10
CA THR A 217 2.31 -2.43 -24.53
C THR A 217 1.02 -1.68 -24.84
N HIS A 218 0.86 -0.45 -24.34
CA HIS A 218 -0.31 0.42 -24.59
C HIS A 218 0.02 1.64 -25.45
N HIS A 219 1.18 1.68 -26.11
CA HIS A 219 1.51 2.75 -27.03
C HIS A 219 0.68 2.63 -28.31
N LEU A 220 0.06 3.72 -28.77
CA LEU A 220 -0.85 3.69 -29.93
C LEU A 220 -0.20 3.22 -31.23
N GLU A 221 1.10 3.42 -31.38
CA GLU A 221 1.86 2.98 -32.56
C GLU A 221 2.39 1.54 -32.42
N ASN A 222 2.20 0.90 -31.27
CA ASN A 222 2.60 -0.49 -31.07
C ASN A 222 1.50 -1.42 -31.56
N GLU A 223 1.63 -1.86 -32.81
CA GLU A 223 0.67 -2.76 -33.48
C GLU A 223 0.76 -4.21 -32.98
N GLU A 224 1.85 -4.63 -32.33
CA GLU A 224 2.02 -6.00 -31.79
C GLU A 224 0.99 -6.29 -30.69
N TYR A 225 0.82 -5.35 -29.75
CA TYR A 225 -0.08 -5.55 -28.60
C TYR A 225 -1.50 -5.02 -28.81
N LYS A 226 -1.71 -4.19 -29.84
CA LYS A 226 -2.99 -3.54 -30.13
C LYS A 226 -4.19 -4.51 -30.20
N PRO A 227 -4.09 -5.71 -30.83
CA PRO A 227 -5.23 -6.64 -30.89
C PRO A 227 -5.67 -7.20 -29.52
N TYR A 228 -4.80 -7.16 -28.51
CA TYR A 228 -5.03 -7.75 -27.19
C TYR A 228 -5.50 -6.72 -26.16
N ARG A 229 -5.44 -5.42 -26.48
CA ARG A 229 -5.88 -4.35 -25.58
C ARG A 229 -7.39 -4.38 -25.41
N SER A 230 -7.81 -3.94 -24.24
CA SER A 230 -9.22 -3.84 -23.87
C SER A 230 -9.45 -2.71 -22.89
N VAL A 231 -10.71 -2.32 -22.71
CA VAL A 231 -11.13 -1.35 -21.68
C VAL A 231 -10.60 -1.73 -20.30
N ASP A 232 -10.56 -3.02 -19.97
CA ASP A 232 -10.08 -3.50 -18.67
C ASP A 232 -8.57 -3.28 -18.49
N THR A 233 -7.76 -3.56 -19.53
CA THR A 233 -6.31 -3.29 -19.47
C THR A 233 -6.02 -1.81 -19.25
N TYR A 234 -6.75 -0.92 -19.93
CA TYR A 234 -6.67 0.53 -19.68
C TYR A 234 -7.11 0.91 -18.26
N ASN A 235 -8.17 0.30 -17.74
CA ASN A 235 -8.62 0.52 -16.35
C ASN A 235 -7.53 0.14 -15.33
N TYR A 236 -6.80 -0.95 -15.58
CA TYR A 236 -5.66 -1.36 -14.75
C TYR A 236 -4.51 -0.34 -14.80
N LEU A 237 -4.20 0.21 -15.98
CA LEU A 237 -3.22 1.29 -16.11
C LEU A 237 -3.66 2.57 -15.40
N ILE A 238 -4.94 2.95 -15.51
CA ILE A 238 -5.52 4.12 -14.81
C ILE A 238 -5.38 3.94 -13.30
N SER A 239 -5.74 2.76 -12.78
CA SER A 239 -5.52 2.38 -11.37
C SER A 239 -4.05 2.49 -10.98
N PHE A 240 -3.15 1.89 -11.76
CA PHE A 240 -1.72 1.86 -11.44
C PHE A 240 -1.10 3.25 -11.46
N PHE A 241 -1.20 3.98 -12.58
CA PHE A 241 -0.57 5.30 -12.70
C PHE A 241 -1.27 6.34 -11.82
N GLY A 242 -2.60 6.33 -11.78
CA GLY A 242 -3.38 7.31 -11.04
C GLY A 242 -3.33 7.10 -9.53
N TYR A 243 -3.67 5.89 -9.07
CA TYR A 243 -3.77 5.57 -7.65
C TYR A 243 -2.42 5.13 -7.06
N ASN A 244 -1.74 4.13 -7.65
CA ASN A 244 -0.49 3.62 -7.08
C ASN A 244 0.71 4.57 -7.29
N LYS A 245 0.80 5.27 -8.43
CA LYS A 245 1.93 6.14 -8.80
C LYS A 245 1.67 7.63 -8.70
N PHE A 246 0.44 8.01 -8.32
CA PHE A 246 0.04 9.40 -8.09
C PHE A 246 0.15 10.31 -9.32
N GLN A 247 0.03 9.75 -10.52
CA GLN A 247 0.09 10.46 -11.80
C GLN A 247 -1.32 10.73 -12.32
N ASN A 248 -2.09 11.55 -11.60
CA ASN A 248 -3.51 11.81 -11.92
C ASN A 248 -3.71 12.40 -13.32
N PHE A 249 -2.87 13.38 -13.72
CA PHE A 249 -2.98 13.97 -15.07
C PHE A 249 -2.71 12.95 -16.17
N PHE A 250 -1.70 12.10 -15.99
CA PHE A 250 -1.40 11.02 -16.92
C PHE A 250 -2.56 10.01 -16.99
N ALA A 251 -3.07 9.55 -15.84
CA ALA A 251 -4.19 8.62 -15.78
C ALA A 251 -5.47 9.15 -16.46
N ARG A 252 -5.75 10.46 -16.36
CA ARG A 252 -6.85 11.08 -17.12
C ARG A 252 -6.57 11.14 -18.62
N GLY A 253 -5.32 11.37 -19.02
CA GLY A 253 -4.89 11.33 -20.43
C GLY A 253 -5.05 9.94 -21.06
N LEU A 254 -4.95 8.86 -20.27
CA LEU A 254 -5.19 7.50 -20.74
C LEU A 254 -6.62 7.30 -21.28
N LEU A 255 -7.60 8.11 -20.87
CA LEU A 255 -8.95 8.06 -21.45
C LEU A 255 -8.95 8.44 -22.93
N LEU A 256 -8.11 9.40 -23.32
CA LEU A 256 -7.97 9.84 -24.70
C LEU A 256 -7.25 8.79 -25.53
N VAL A 257 -6.23 8.14 -24.95
CA VAL A 257 -5.52 7.02 -25.58
C VAL A 257 -6.47 5.85 -25.80
N MET A 258 -7.20 5.43 -24.77
CA MET A 258 -8.21 4.37 -24.85
C MET A 258 -9.24 4.65 -25.95
N ALA A 259 -9.76 5.88 -26.03
CA ALA A 259 -10.70 6.29 -27.08
C ALA A 259 -10.07 6.25 -28.48
N LYS A 260 -8.82 6.71 -28.63
CA LYS A 260 -8.08 6.68 -29.90
C LYS A 260 -7.76 5.26 -30.38
N ASP A 261 -7.56 4.35 -29.43
CA ASP A 261 -7.33 2.92 -29.65
C ASP A 261 -8.62 2.16 -29.97
N GLY A 262 -9.79 2.82 -29.96
CA GLY A 262 -11.08 2.24 -30.33
C GLY A 262 -11.90 1.65 -29.18
N HIS A 263 -11.56 1.98 -27.93
CA HIS A 263 -12.24 1.47 -26.74
C HIS A 263 -13.02 2.57 -26.00
N SER A 264 -14.23 2.25 -25.54
CA SER A 264 -15.07 3.19 -24.79
C SER A 264 -14.93 2.98 -23.28
N PRO A 265 -14.77 4.05 -22.48
CA PRO A 265 -14.86 3.96 -21.02
C PRO A 265 -16.13 3.25 -20.54
N ASN A 266 -16.02 2.48 -19.46
CA ASN A 266 -17.13 1.80 -18.80
C ASN A 266 -17.27 2.26 -17.33
N ILE A 267 -18.26 1.72 -16.61
CA ILE A 267 -18.47 2.08 -15.20
C ILE A 267 -17.25 1.72 -14.31
N HIS A 268 -16.46 0.72 -14.70
CA HIS A 268 -15.22 0.40 -13.99
C HIS A 268 -14.17 1.51 -14.17
N THR A 269 -14.08 2.10 -15.37
CA THR A 269 -13.25 3.29 -15.63
C THR A 269 -13.59 4.44 -14.68
N ILE A 270 -14.89 4.75 -14.54
CA ILE A 270 -15.35 5.80 -13.61
C ILE A 270 -14.97 5.47 -12.16
N ASN A 271 -15.12 4.20 -11.75
CA ASN A 271 -14.76 3.73 -10.42
C ASN A 271 -13.26 3.83 -10.13
N GLU A 272 -12.40 3.58 -11.10
CA GLU A 272 -10.95 3.75 -10.95
C GLU A 272 -10.56 5.23 -10.92
N LEU A 273 -11.22 6.11 -11.69
CA LEU A 273 -11.03 7.57 -11.58
C LEU A 273 -11.44 8.10 -10.20
N LEU A 274 -12.57 7.64 -9.66
CA LEU A 274 -13.03 8.00 -8.32
C LEU A 274 -12.11 7.46 -7.22
N LYS A 275 -11.51 6.28 -7.43
CA LYS A 275 -10.49 5.74 -6.52
C LYS A 275 -9.27 6.68 -6.42
N ILE A 276 -8.89 7.36 -7.50
CA ILE A 276 -7.82 8.38 -7.49
C ILE A 276 -8.21 9.58 -6.60
N CYS A 277 -9.48 9.98 -6.57
CA CYS A 277 -9.98 11.08 -5.73
C CYS A 277 -9.72 10.86 -4.23
N ARG A 278 -9.68 9.60 -3.77
CA ARG A 278 -9.29 9.26 -2.39
C ARG A 278 -7.92 9.81 -2.01
N ILE A 279 -6.95 9.73 -2.93
CA ILE A 279 -5.60 10.24 -2.69
C ILE A 279 -5.55 11.75 -2.87
N HIS A 280 -6.26 12.27 -3.87
CA HIS A 280 -6.41 13.70 -4.07
C HIS A 280 -6.88 14.41 -2.79
N ASN A 281 -7.76 13.77 -2.01
CA ASN A 281 -8.22 14.31 -0.74
C ASN A 281 -7.19 14.29 0.40
N LYS A 282 -6.06 13.59 0.23
CA LYS A 282 -5.02 13.41 1.26
C LYS A 282 -3.69 14.08 0.89
N LYS A 283 -3.68 14.89 -0.16
CA LYS A 283 -2.49 15.59 -0.66
C LYS A 283 -2.76 17.07 -0.86
N ARG A 284 -1.67 17.81 -1.10
CA ARG A 284 -1.68 19.22 -1.50
C ARG A 284 -2.49 19.33 -2.79
N SER A 285 -3.71 19.85 -2.67
CA SER A 285 -4.60 20.07 -3.79
C SER A 285 -5.21 21.46 -3.70
N LEU A 286 -5.35 22.09 -4.86
CA LEU A 286 -5.94 23.42 -5.02
C LEU A 286 -7.46 23.36 -5.21
N VAL A 287 -8.01 22.18 -5.56
CA VAL A 287 -9.42 22.01 -5.93
C VAL A 287 -10.12 21.13 -4.90
N SER A 288 -11.40 21.39 -4.66
CA SER A 288 -12.23 20.53 -3.82
C SER A 288 -12.35 19.14 -4.44
N THR A 289 -12.19 18.10 -3.62
CA THR A 289 -12.34 16.72 -4.07
C THR A 289 -13.76 16.45 -4.57
N TYR A 290 -14.77 17.07 -3.96
CA TYR A 290 -16.17 16.90 -4.33
C TYR A 290 -16.48 17.46 -5.72
N GLN A 291 -15.82 18.55 -6.11
CA GLN A 291 -15.95 19.08 -7.47
C GLN A 291 -15.36 18.11 -8.51
N VAL A 292 -14.24 17.45 -8.19
CA VAL A 292 -13.66 16.43 -9.08
C VAL A 292 -14.58 15.22 -9.20
N VAL A 293 -15.22 14.80 -8.10
CA VAL A 293 -16.23 13.72 -8.13
C VAL A 293 -17.41 14.08 -9.03
N ILE A 294 -17.97 15.31 -8.91
CA ILE A 294 -19.04 15.79 -9.80
C ILE A 294 -18.64 15.66 -11.26
N ASN A 295 -17.42 16.09 -11.62
CA ASN A 295 -16.95 16.02 -13.00
C ASN A 295 -16.87 14.57 -13.54
N TYR A 296 -16.55 13.59 -12.68
CA TYR A 296 -16.53 12.17 -13.09
C TYR A 296 -17.94 11.56 -13.15
N LEU A 297 -18.86 11.99 -12.30
CA LEU A 297 -20.28 11.63 -12.43
C LEU A 297 -20.89 12.23 -13.71
N ASP A 298 -20.51 13.46 -14.07
CA ASP A 298 -20.98 14.13 -15.29
C ASP A 298 -20.44 13.41 -16.54
N LEU A 299 -19.18 12.96 -16.48
CA LEU A 299 -18.62 12.09 -17.51
C LEU A 299 -19.41 10.79 -17.63
N ALA A 300 -19.74 10.13 -16.51
CA ALA A 300 -20.54 8.90 -16.54
C ALA A 300 -21.91 9.14 -17.19
N LYS A 301 -22.60 10.22 -16.82
CA LYS A 301 -23.90 10.62 -17.40
C LYS A 301 -23.80 10.89 -18.90
N LYS A 302 -22.78 11.62 -19.35
CA LYS A 302 -22.55 11.91 -20.78
C LYS A 302 -22.26 10.66 -21.62
N MET A 303 -21.77 9.61 -20.98
CA MET A 303 -21.45 8.33 -21.60
C MET A 303 -22.55 7.28 -21.41
N ASP A 304 -23.70 7.66 -20.84
CA ASP A 304 -24.80 6.76 -20.50
C ASP A 304 -24.38 5.57 -19.61
N LEU A 305 -23.44 5.81 -18.70
CA LEU A 305 -22.94 4.81 -17.75
C LEU A 305 -23.74 4.89 -16.45
N GLN A 306 -24.40 3.78 -16.11
CA GLN A 306 -25.19 3.68 -14.89
C GLN A 306 -24.29 3.58 -13.65
N ILE A 307 -24.58 4.40 -12.64
CA ILE A 307 -23.92 4.36 -11.34
C ILE A 307 -24.30 3.09 -10.59
N ASN A 308 -23.32 2.43 -9.97
CA ASN A 308 -23.51 1.19 -9.23
C ASN A 308 -23.11 1.34 -7.75
N LEU A 309 -23.27 0.29 -6.94
CA LEU A 309 -22.97 0.36 -5.50
C LEU A 309 -21.46 0.56 -5.23
N THR A 310 -20.59 0.12 -6.15
CA THR A 310 -19.15 0.38 -6.06
C THR A 310 -18.85 1.87 -6.16
N THR A 311 -19.57 2.62 -7.01
CA THR A 311 -19.40 4.07 -7.14
C THR A 311 -19.69 4.79 -5.82
N TRP A 312 -20.77 4.43 -5.13
CA TRP A 312 -21.08 4.94 -3.79
C TRP A 312 -19.95 4.67 -2.79
N ASN A 313 -19.39 3.46 -2.81
CA ASN A 313 -18.24 3.11 -1.97
C ASN A 313 -17.02 3.98 -2.28
N ARG A 314 -16.69 4.20 -3.55
CA ARG A 314 -15.55 5.04 -3.96
C ARG A 314 -15.73 6.50 -3.54
N ILE A 315 -16.95 7.03 -3.60
CA ILE A 315 -17.23 8.39 -3.16
C ILE A 315 -17.13 8.52 -1.63
N TYR A 316 -17.59 7.52 -0.87
CA TYR A 316 -17.41 7.48 0.58
C TYR A 316 -15.92 7.53 0.99
N ASP A 317 -15.06 6.79 0.28
CA ASP A 317 -13.60 6.82 0.51
C ASP A 317 -12.97 8.19 0.30
N CYS A 318 -13.60 9.06 -0.49
CA CYS A 318 -13.12 10.41 -0.75
C CYS A 318 -13.39 11.36 0.42
N MET A 319 -14.14 10.95 1.44
CA MET A 319 -14.52 11.77 2.59
C MET A 319 -13.58 11.52 3.76
N ASN A 320 -13.03 12.58 4.35
CA ASN A 320 -12.26 12.49 5.60
C ASN A 320 -13.02 13.10 6.80
N ASN A 321 -13.97 14.00 6.53
CA ASN A 321 -14.76 14.67 7.56
C ASN A 321 -15.93 13.79 8.01
N ILE A 322 -16.08 13.61 9.33
CA ILE A 322 -17.13 12.78 9.92
C ILE A 322 -18.54 13.29 9.61
N PHE A 323 -18.75 14.61 9.54
CA PHE A 323 -20.06 15.20 9.24
C PHE A 323 -20.50 14.92 7.79
N PHE A 324 -19.55 14.91 6.85
CA PHE A 324 -19.83 14.53 5.46
C PHE A 324 -20.15 13.03 5.35
N LYS A 325 -19.41 12.17 6.07
CA LYS A 325 -19.71 10.74 6.12
C LYS A 325 -21.09 10.46 6.69
N GLU A 326 -21.47 11.15 7.76
CA GLU A 326 -22.79 11.03 8.37
C GLU A 326 -23.90 11.48 7.40
N ALA A 327 -23.77 12.65 6.78
CA ALA A 327 -24.73 13.15 5.80
C ALA A 327 -24.86 12.21 4.58
N PHE A 328 -23.75 11.62 4.14
CA PHE A 328 -23.73 10.64 3.05
C PHE A 328 -24.49 9.36 3.41
N ILE A 329 -24.17 8.77 4.58
CA ILE A 329 -24.86 7.57 5.07
C ILE A 329 -26.35 7.86 5.23
N ASN A 330 -26.73 8.99 5.85
CA ASN A 330 -28.14 9.38 5.99
C ASN A 330 -28.85 9.47 4.64
N LYS A 331 -28.21 9.99 3.60
CA LYS A 331 -28.82 10.06 2.26
C LYS A 331 -28.98 8.67 1.64
N MET A 332 -27.99 7.78 1.78
CA MET A 332 -28.11 6.39 1.33
C MET A 332 -29.35 5.71 1.92
N LEU A 333 -29.72 6.06 3.16
CA LEU A 333 -30.94 5.54 3.79
C LEU A 333 -32.23 6.11 3.27
N VAL A 334 -32.26 7.42 3.09
CA VAL A 334 -33.45 8.10 2.58
C VAL A 334 -33.84 7.53 1.21
N ILE A 335 -32.86 7.08 0.42
CA ILE A 335 -33.08 6.47 -0.89
C ILE A 335 -33.11 4.93 -0.86
N ASN A 336 -33.11 4.30 0.32
CA ASN A 336 -33.09 2.83 0.48
C ASN A 336 -31.97 2.12 -0.31
N LEU A 337 -30.74 2.62 -0.27
CA LEU A 337 -29.63 2.03 -1.01
C LEU A 337 -29.06 0.79 -0.29
N PRO A 338 -28.95 -0.37 -0.99
CA PRO A 338 -28.24 -1.54 -0.48
C PRO A 338 -26.79 -1.27 -0.07
N LEU A 339 -26.34 -1.92 1.01
CA LEU A 339 -24.94 -1.83 1.47
C LEU A 339 -24.14 -3.06 1.04
N LEU A 340 -23.10 -2.83 0.25
CA LEU A 340 -22.08 -3.85 -0.01
C LEU A 340 -21.25 -4.12 1.25
N ASP A 341 -20.80 -5.35 1.45
CA ASP A 341 -19.99 -5.70 2.64
C ASP A 341 -18.69 -4.89 2.74
N ASN A 342 -18.08 -4.53 1.60
CA ASN A 342 -16.91 -3.65 1.59
C ASN A 342 -17.23 -2.25 2.13
N MET A 343 -18.47 -1.78 1.99
CA MET A 343 -18.97 -0.54 2.60
C MET A 343 -19.14 -0.71 4.11
N CYS A 344 -19.74 -1.82 4.55
CA CYS A 344 -19.91 -2.14 5.96
C CYS A 344 -18.56 -2.15 6.70
N ILE A 345 -17.52 -2.76 6.10
CA ILE A 345 -16.16 -2.76 6.66
C ILE A 345 -15.58 -1.34 6.79
N ARG A 346 -15.88 -0.43 5.84
CA ARG A 346 -15.41 0.97 5.87
C ARG A 346 -16.12 1.76 6.96
N ILE A 347 -17.45 1.67 7.00
CA ILE A 347 -18.28 2.32 8.02
C ILE A 347 -17.87 1.84 9.41
N LEU A 348 -17.69 0.52 9.60
CA LEU A 348 -17.18 -0.05 10.84
C LEU A 348 -15.81 0.51 11.20
N SER A 349 -14.89 0.58 10.25
CA SER A 349 -13.55 1.13 10.48
C SER A 349 -13.64 2.57 10.99
N ASP A 350 -14.47 3.41 10.37
CA ASP A 350 -14.67 4.80 10.81
C ASP A 350 -15.36 4.88 12.18
N TYR A 351 -16.37 4.04 12.43
CA TYR A 351 -17.04 3.98 13.72
C TYR A 351 -16.06 3.61 14.84
N CYS A 352 -15.23 2.58 14.62
CA CYS A 352 -14.16 2.18 15.52
C CYS A 352 -13.22 3.35 15.84
N LEU A 353 -12.93 4.25 14.90
CA LEU A 353 -12.09 5.43 15.20
C LEU A 353 -12.76 6.44 16.15
N THR A 354 -14.10 6.46 16.23
CA THR A 354 -14.85 7.45 17.00
C THR A 354 -15.29 6.98 18.38
N THR A 355 -15.52 5.68 18.56
CA THR A 355 -15.91 5.11 19.86
C THR A 355 -14.72 4.54 20.64
N LYS A 356 -14.80 4.65 21.97
CA LYS A 356 -13.86 4.01 22.90
C LYS A 356 -14.39 2.69 23.45
N SER A 357 -15.69 2.40 23.29
CA SER A 357 -16.33 1.23 23.89
C SER A 357 -16.41 0.09 22.88
N THR A 358 -15.69 -1.00 23.13
CA THR A 358 -15.77 -2.21 22.29
C THR A 358 -17.17 -2.82 22.31
N LYS A 359 -17.88 -2.74 23.44
CA LYS A 359 -19.28 -3.21 23.54
C LYS A 359 -20.21 -2.44 22.59
N GLU A 360 -19.99 -1.14 22.44
CA GLU A 360 -20.72 -0.33 21.46
C GLU A 360 -20.36 -0.73 20.03
N VAL A 361 -19.09 -1.06 19.74
CA VAL A 361 -18.67 -1.57 18.42
C VAL A 361 -19.35 -2.89 18.10
N ILE A 362 -19.35 -3.84 19.03
CA ILE A 362 -19.99 -5.15 18.84
C ILE A 362 -21.50 -4.96 18.63
N THR A 363 -22.15 -4.18 19.50
CA THR A 363 -23.59 -3.87 19.36
C THR A 363 -23.87 -3.21 18.02
N PHE A 364 -23.01 -2.31 17.58
CA PHE A 364 -23.11 -1.64 16.29
C PHE A 364 -22.99 -2.63 15.11
N VAL A 365 -22.05 -3.57 15.16
CA VAL A 365 -21.91 -4.60 14.11
C VAL A 365 -23.12 -5.53 14.07
N GLU A 366 -23.57 -6.00 15.25
CA GLU A 366 -24.66 -6.96 15.37
C GLU A 366 -26.02 -6.36 15.05
N LYS A 367 -26.32 -5.17 15.60
CA LYS A 367 -27.63 -4.53 15.51
C LYS A 367 -27.72 -3.52 14.39
N ASP A 368 -26.74 -2.62 14.26
CA ASP A 368 -26.80 -1.50 13.31
C ASP A 368 -26.30 -1.89 11.89
N LEU A 369 -25.29 -2.75 11.79
CA LEU A 369 -24.85 -3.32 10.50
C LEU A 369 -25.51 -4.66 10.17
N ARG A 370 -26.27 -5.25 11.11
CA ARG A 370 -26.96 -6.54 10.95
C ARG A 370 -26.02 -7.66 10.50
N ARG A 371 -24.89 -7.79 11.18
CA ARG A 371 -23.92 -8.88 10.96
C ARG A 371 -23.71 -9.62 12.28
N PRO A 372 -24.70 -10.42 12.74
CA PRO A 372 -24.55 -11.19 13.98
C PRO A 372 -23.43 -12.23 13.88
N ASP A 373 -23.21 -12.81 12.71
CA ASP A 373 -22.12 -13.75 12.43
C ASP A 373 -20.77 -13.08 12.12
N TRP A 374 -20.53 -11.84 12.59
CA TRP A 374 -19.30 -11.10 12.29
C TRP A 374 -18.03 -11.81 12.76
N THR A 375 -18.13 -12.69 13.77
CA THR A 375 -17.02 -13.52 14.28
C THR A 375 -16.54 -14.53 13.23
N LYS A 376 -17.41 -14.94 12.29
CA LYS A 376 -17.08 -15.85 11.20
C LYS A 376 -16.51 -15.13 9.97
N ASP A 377 -16.65 -13.81 9.87
CA ASP A 377 -16.07 -13.00 8.79
C ASP A 377 -14.72 -12.41 9.23
N PRO A 378 -13.57 -12.88 8.70
CA PRO A 378 -12.26 -12.40 9.10
C PRO A 378 -12.08 -10.90 8.94
N ARG A 379 -12.73 -10.27 7.95
CA ARG A 379 -12.58 -8.84 7.70
C ARG A 379 -13.34 -8.00 8.73
N LEU A 380 -14.49 -8.46 9.21
CA LEU A 380 -15.22 -7.78 10.28
C LEU A 380 -14.58 -8.10 11.65
N ALA A 381 -14.30 -9.36 11.92
CA ALA A 381 -13.61 -9.81 13.13
C ALA A 381 -12.27 -9.09 13.32
N GLY A 382 -11.44 -9.00 12.27
CA GLY A 382 -10.18 -8.27 12.30
C GLY A 382 -10.33 -6.80 12.67
N ARG A 383 -11.43 -6.13 12.28
CA ARG A 383 -11.71 -4.72 12.65
C ARG A 383 -12.12 -4.56 14.11
N VAL A 384 -12.98 -5.44 14.61
CA VAL A 384 -13.40 -5.43 16.01
C VAL A 384 -12.20 -5.74 16.90
N LEU A 385 -11.41 -6.76 16.55
CA LEU A 385 -10.20 -7.12 17.27
C LEU A 385 -9.16 -5.99 17.27
N SER A 386 -8.94 -5.36 16.12
CA SER A 386 -8.03 -4.21 16.02
C SER A 386 -8.49 -3.03 16.88
N HIS A 387 -9.81 -2.80 16.98
CA HIS A 387 -10.35 -1.78 17.88
C HIS A 387 -10.05 -2.14 19.33
N LEU A 388 -10.34 -3.39 19.72
CA LEU A 388 -10.14 -3.91 21.05
C LEU A 388 -8.67 -3.78 21.50
N ILE A 389 -7.73 -4.29 20.69
CA ILE A 389 -6.28 -4.19 20.95
C ILE A 389 -5.85 -2.73 21.13
N ARG A 390 -6.37 -1.82 20.31
CA ARG A 390 -6.02 -0.39 20.38
C ARG A 390 -6.60 0.31 21.61
N THR A 391 -7.73 -0.16 22.14
CA THR A 391 -8.39 0.42 23.32
C THR A 391 -8.02 -0.23 24.64
N ALA A 392 -7.37 -1.39 24.61
CA ALA A 392 -6.89 -2.10 25.80
C ALA A 392 -6.09 -1.16 26.72
N ARG A 393 -6.37 -1.24 28.02
CA ARG A 393 -5.84 -0.33 29.03
C ARG A 393 -4.45 -0.74 29.50
N ASP A 394 -4.20 -2.03 29.55
CA ASP A 394 -2.99 -2.65 30.06
C ASP A 394 -2.75 -4.01 29.37
N ASP A 395 -1.62 -4.61 29.70
CA ASP A 395 -1.22 -5.91 29.17
C ASP A 395 -2.18 -7.02 29.63
N VAL A 396 -2.80 -6.92 30.81
CA VAL A 396 -3.73 -7.94 31.34
C VAL A 396 -5.00 -8.01 30.51
N GLU A 397 -5.60 -6.86 30.17
CA GLU A 397 -6.76 -6.78 29.29
C GLU A 397 -6.40 -7.32 27.90
N LEU A 398 -5.20 -7.00 27.40
CA LEU A 398 -4.70 -7.53 26.13
C LEU A 398 -4.57 -9.06 26.17
N GLN A 399 -4.06 -9.62 27.27
CA GLN A 399 -3.93 -11.08 27.45
C GLN A 399 -5.28 -11.79 27.39
N HIS A 400 -6.31 -11.26 28.05
CA HIS A 400 -7.66 -11.84 28.01
C HIS A 400 -8.25 -11.91 26.60
N VAL A 401 -7.92 -10.93 25.76
CA VAL A 401 -8.37 -10.87 24.37
C VAL A 401 -7.76 -11.97 23.53
N PHE A 402 -6.47 -12.21 23.71
CA PHE A 402 -5.75 -13.26 23.01
C PHE A 402 -6.06 -14.66 23.54
N SER A 403 -6.28 -14.82 24.86
CA SER A 403 -6.58 -16.13 25.46
C SER A 403 -7.99 -16.62 25.17
N GLY A 404 -8.95 -15.71 25.01
CA GLY A 404 -10.37 -15.99 24.74
C GLY A 404 -10.78 -15.71 23.30
N LEU A 405 -11.01 -14.43 22.97
CA LEU A 405 -11.69 -14.00 21.74
C LEU A 405 -10.99 -14.46 20.45
N VAL A 406 -9.65 -14.46 20.43
CA VAL A 406 -8.86 -14.89 19.25
C VAL A 406 -9.13 -16.34 18.85
N LYS A 407 -9.52 -17.21 19.78
CA LYS A 407 -9.85 -18.62 19.50
C LYS A 407 -11.24 -18.79 18.87
N GLU A 408 -12.14 -17.82 19.07
CA GLU A 408 -13.54 -17.90 18.68
C GLU A 408 -13.84 -17.17 17.36
N ILE A 409 -12.88 -16.40 16.86
CA ILE A 409 -13.03 -15.61 15.64
C ILE A 409 -12.22 -16.19 14.49
N ALA A 410 -12.77 -16.10 13.28
CA ALA A 410 -12.05 -16.43 12.07
C ALA A 410 -10.95 -15.39 11.82
N LEU A 411 -9.68 -15.82 11.79
CA LEU A 411 -8.55 -14.96 11.44
C LEU A 411 -7.95 -15.38 10.09
N ASP A 412 -7.65 -14.38 9.28
CA ASP A 412 -6.81 -14.53 8.10
C ASP A 412 -5.48 -13.78 8.30
N ALA A 413 -4.55 -13.97 7.37
CA ALA A 413 -3.24 -13.32 7.49
C ALA A 413 -3.33 -11.78 7.42
N LEU A 414 -4.38 -11.22 6.79
CA LEU A 414 -4.62 -9.78 6.78
C LEU A 414 -5.05 -9.28 8.16
N SER A 415 -5.82 -10.07 8.91
CA SER A 415 -6.22 -9.80 10.28
C SER A 415 -5.01 -9.66 11.19
N LEU A 416 -4.01 -10.54 11.05
CA LEU A 416 -2.74 -10.43 11.77
C LEU A 416 -2.00 -9.11 11.48
N ALA A 417 -1.96 -8.68 10.22
CA ALA A 417 -1.35 -7.39 9.86
C ALA A 417 -2.10 -6.19 10.46
N GLN A 418 -3.43 -6.28 10.57
CA GLN A 418 -4.25 -5.25 11.21
C GLN A 418 -4.01 -5.21 12.72
N MET A 419 -3.93 -6.38 13.38
CA MET A 419 -3.61 -6.52 14.80
C MET A 419 -2.24 -5.94 15.11
N ALA A 420 -1.22 -6.27 14.31
CA ALA A 420 0.12 -5.73 14.43
C ALA A 420 0.11 -4.19 14.40
N THR A 421 -0.63 -3.63 13.45
CA THR A 421 -0.77 -2.17 13.33
C THR A 421 -1.50 -1.56 14.53
N ALA A 422 -2.56 -2.22 15.03
CA ALA A 422 -3.33 -1.76 16.17
C ALA A 422 -2.51 -1.76 17.47
N LEU A 423 -1.70 -2.80 17.67
CA LEU A 423 -0.81 -2.96 18.81
C LEU A 423 0.24 -1.84 18.84
N LEU A 424 0.91 -1.58 17.72
CA LEU A 424 1.88 -0.48 17.60
C LEU A 424 1.27 0.92 17.78
N GLN A 425 -0.05 1.06 17.62
CA GLN A 425 -0.76 2.32 17.88
C GLN A 425 -1.20 2.47 19.34
N ASN A 426 -1.22 1.38 20.13
CA ASN A 426 -1.60 1.44 21.53
C ASN A 426 -0.40 1.82 22.39
N ARG A 427 -0.36 3.08 22.85
CA ARG A 427 0.71 3.62 23.70
C ARG A 427 0.64 3.18 25.17
N ARG A 428 -0.40 2.43 25.57
CA ARG A 428 -0.62 1.99 26.95
C ARG A 428 -0.05 0.59 27.22
N ILE A 429 0.19 -0.17 26.17
CA ILE A 429 0.77 -1.51 26.24
C ILE A 429 2.28 -1.38 26.42
N PHE A 430 2.83 -2.15 27.34
CA PHE A 430 4.27 -2.20 27.54
C PHE A 430 4.90 -3.05 26.42
N SER A 431 5.95 -2.53 25.79
CA SER A 431 6.67 -3.19 24.69
C SER A 431 5.73 -3.82 23.62
N PRO A 432 4.98 -3.01 22.84
CA PRO A 432 4.13 -3.49 21.74
C PRO A 432 4.85 -4.43 20.76
N SER A 433 6.15 -4.21 20.53
CA SER A 433 6.95 -5.01 19.60
C SER A 433 7.26 -6.40 20.12
N PHE A 434 7.39 -6.56 21.45
CA PHE A 434 7.52 -7.87 22.08
C PHE A 434 6.23 -8.69 21.94
N HIS A 435 5.08 -8.09 22.26
CA HIS A 435 3.79 -8.73 22.05
C HIS A 435 3.58 -9.16 20.59
N LEU A 436 4.00 -8.32 19.64
CA LEU A 436 3.97 -8.65 18.23
C LEU A 436 4.90 -9.81 17.86
N LEU A 437 6.08 -9.89 18.48
CA LEU A 437 7.02 -10.99 18.33
C LEU A 437 6.40 -12.30 18.84
N CYS A 438 5.76 -12.29 20.00
CA CYS A 438 5.07 -13.46 20.55
C CYS A 438 3.92 -13.90 19.65
N ILE A 439 3.10 -12.98 19.13
CA ILE A 439 2.04 -13.29 18.17
C ILE A 439 2.62 -13.90 16.90
N TYR A 440 3.73 -13.34 16.39
CA TYR A 440 4.43 -13.88 15.23
C TYR A 440 4.86 -15.34 15.45
N LEU A 441 5.45 -15.63 16.61
CA LEU A 441 6.00 -16.95 16.91
C LEU A 441 4.95 -17.99 17.30
N ALA A 442 3.83 -17.56 17.89
CA ALA A 442 2.75 -18.43 18.33
C ALA A 442 1.80 -18.88 17.21
N GLN A 443 1.79 -18.17 16.07
CA GLN A 443 0.81 -18.42 15.00
C GLN A 443 1.37 -19.35 13.92
N ASN A 444 0.69 -20.47 13.67
CA ASN A 444 0.97 -21.41 12.58
C ASN A 444 0.40 -20.96 11.21
N LEU A 445 0.11 -19.67 11.04
CA LEU A 445 -0.53 -19.15 9.82
C LEU A 445 0.51 -18.78 8.77
N PRO A 446 0.19 -18.89 7.46
CA PRO A 446 1.06 -18.40 6.40
C PRO A 446 1.28 -16.89 6.56
N MET A 447 2.52 -16.51 6.88
CA MET A 447 2.87 -15.15 7.25
C MET A 447 2.96 -14.25 6.02
N LEU A 448 2.08 -13.24 5.95
CA LEU A 448 2.15 -12.20 4.92
C LEU A 448 3.36 -11.28 5.13
N PRO A 449 3.93 -10.71 4.04
CA PRO A 449 4.98 -9.71 4.12
C PRO A 449 4.68 -8.57 5.08
N GLU A 450 3.41 -8.12 5.15
CA GLU A 450 2.97 -7.04 6.02
C GLU A 450 3.25 -7.28 7.50
N VAL A 451 3.20 -8.53 7.96
CA VAL A 451 3.43 -8.84 9.36
C VAL A 451 4.92 -8.71 9.68
N TYR A 452 5.82 -9.22 8.82
CA TYR A 452 7.26 -8.99 8.94
C TYR A 452 7.60 -7.50 8.89
N ILE A 453 6.97 -6.75 7.96
CA ILE A 453 7.17 -5.30 7.85
C ILE A 453 6.72 -4.59 9.14
N ALA A 454 5.56 -4.96 9.69
CA ALA A 454 5.05 -4.37 10.93
C ALA A 454 5.95 -4.71 12.12
N LEU A 455 6.39 -5.96 12.25
CA LEU A 455 7.29 -6.42 13.31
C LEU A 455 8.63 -5.68 13.28
N ILE A 456 9.29 -5.62 12.12
CA ILE A 456 10.56 -4.89 11.96
C ILE A 456 10.37 -3.41 12.27
N LYS A 457 9.28 -2.78 11.80
CA LYS A 457 8.98 -1.37 12.10
C LYS A 457 8.79 -1.15 13.58
N GLY A 458 8.00 -2.00 14.25
CA GLY A 458 7.78 -1.94 15.69
C GLY A 458 9.09 -1.99 16.46
N LEU A 459 9.87 -3.05 16.24
CA LEU A 459 11.16 -3.24 16.90
C LEU A 459 12.09 -2.03 16.72
N CYS A 460 12.12 -1.43 15.52
CA CYS A 460 12.94 -0.24 15.26
C CYS A 460 12.39 1.06 15.91
N LEU A 461 11.07 1.16 16.15
CA LEU A 461 10.46 2.29 16.85
C LEU A 461 10.83 2.29 18.34
N GLU A 462 10.97 1.11 18.94
CA GLU A 462 11.36 0.92 20.34
C GLU A 462 12.88 0.95 20.56
N ARG A 463 13.68 1.34 19.55
CA ARG A 463 15.16 1.38 19.65
C ARG A 463 15.70 2.19 20.83
N ASN A 464 14.98 3.24 21.25
CA ASN A 464 15.36 4.11 22.37
C ASN A 464 15.01 3.50 23.73
N SER A 465 14.41 2.31 23.74
CA SER A 465 13.99 1.57 24.93
C SER A 465 14.70 0.22 25.04
N LEU A 466 15.56 -0.14 24.06
CA LEU A 466 16.13 -1.47 23.91
C LEU A 466 17.65 -1.41 23.71
N LYS A 467 18.39 -2.39 24.24
CA LYS A 467 19.82 -2.56 23.92
C LYS A 467 20.00 -2.80 22.42
N ILE A 468 20.82 -1.98 21.77
CA ILE A 468 21.03 -2.02 20.31
C ILE A 468 21.59 -3.36 19.83
N ALA A 469 22.47 -4.00 20.60
CA ALA A 469 23.01 -5.32 20.27
C ALA A 469 21.90 -6.39 20.17
N SER A 470 21.05 -6.47 21.19
CA SER A 470 19.91 -7.40 21.25
C SER A 470 18.89 -7.09 20.16
N LEU A 471 18.56 -5.80 19.96
CA LEU A 471 17.65 -5.37 18.91
C LEU A 471 18.17 -5.75 17.52
N ALA A 472 19.45 -5.52 17.23
CA ALA A 472 20.06 -5.88 15.95
C ALA A 472 20.03 -7.39 15.73
N PHE A 473 20.30 -8.19 16.77
CA PHE A 473 20.19 -9.65 16.71
C PHE A 473 18.76 -10.11 16.39
N VAL A 474 17.75 -9.61 17.14
CA VAL A 474 16.34 -9.99 16.91
C VAL A 474 15.88 -9.56 15.52
N VAL A 475 16.18 -8.34 15.07
CA VAL A 475 15.81 -7.87 13.74
C VAL A 475 16.48 -8.72 12.65
N ARG A 476 17.76 -9.11 12.81
CA ARG A 476 18.43 -10.03 11.89
C ARG A 476 17.79 -11.43 11.89
N GLY A 477 17.33 -11.91 13.06
CA GLY A 477 16.48 -13.10 13.21
C GLY A 477 15.22 -13.05 12.36
N VAL A 478 14.44 -11.97 12.50
CA VAL A 478 13.20 -11.77 11.72
C VAL A 478 13.51 -11.63 10.22
N LEU A 479 14.58 -10.95 9.84
CA LEU A 479 15.01 -10.83 8.43
C LEU A 479 15.42 -12.19 7.84
N HIS A 480 16.06 -13.04 8.64
CA HIS A 480 16.43 -14.41 8.25
C HIS A 480 15.18 -15.25 7.99
N ASP A 481 14.23 -15.27 8.93
CA ASP A 481 12.96 -16.00 8.76
C ASP A 481 12.17 -15.47 7.56
N ALA A 482 12.06 -14.15 7.41
CA ALA A 482 11.41 -13.52 6.26
C ALA A 482 12.07 -13.93 4.93
N SER A 483 13.40 -14.05 4.90
CA SER A 483 14.14 -14.47 3.71
C SER A 483 13.80 -15.91 3.28
N ILE A 484 13.51 -16.79 4.24
CA ILE A 484 13.14 -18.18 4.01
C ILE A 484 11.66 -18.28 3.64
N HIS A 485 10.77 -17.75 4.48
CA HIS A 485 9.32 -17.88 4.32
C HIS A 485 8.77 -17.13 3.11
N LEU A 486 9.32 -15.94 2.81
CA LEU A 486 8.95 -15.17 1.61
C LEU A 486 9.71 -15.61 0.36
N LYS A 487 10.55 -16.67 0.46
CA LYS A 487 11.38 -17.21 -0.63
C LYS A 487 12.17 -16.13 -1.37
N LEU A 488 12.81 -15.23 -0.62
CA LEU A 488 13.54 -14.12 -1.24
C LEU A 488 14.70 -14.66 -2.10
N PRO A 489 14.93 -14.15 -3.32
CA PRO A 489 15.99 -14.63 -4.22
C PRO A 489 17.37 -14.65 -3.56
N ARG A 490 18.13 -15.74 -3.74
CA ARG A 490 19.56 -15.86 -3.37
C ARG A 490 20.38 -15.23 -4.49
N GLU A 491 21.12 -14.16 -4.21
CA GLU A 491 22.08 -13.62 -5.18
C GLU A 491 23.43 -14.30 -5.00
N ASN A 492 24.10 -14.63 -6.12
CA ASN A 492 25.51 -15.02 -6.10
C ASN A 492 26.33 -13.75 -5.90
N ASP A 493 26.81 -13.54 -4.67
CA ASP A 493 27.64 -12.42 -4.27
C ASP A 493 28.99 -12.44 -5.00
N THR A 494 29.04 -11.86 -6.20
CA THR A 494 30.32 -11.53 -6.86
C THR A 494 30.56 -10.04 -6.67
N ALA A 495 31.26 -9.68 -5.60
CA ALA A 495 31.78 -8.34 -5.40
C ALA A 495 33.24 -8.26 -5.84
N ASP A 496 33.59 -7.17 -6.53
CA ASP A 496 34.97 -6.75 -6.76
C ASP A 496 35.48 -6.03 -5.49
N PRO A 497 36.44 -6.59 -4.75
CA PRO A 497 36.84 -6.12 -3.41
C PRO A 497 37.60 -4.78 -3.38
N LYS A 498 37.88 -4.14 -4.52
CA LYS A 498 38.86 -3.04 -4.63
C LYS A 498 38.30 -1.62 -4.77
N SER A 499 37.15 -1.29 -4.18
CA SER A 499 36.74 0.13 -4.13
C SER A 499 37.25 0.79 -2.83
N PRO A 500 37.70 2.07 -2.84
CA PRO A 500 38.28 2.78 -1.66
C PRO A 500 37.25 3.54 -0.82
N GLU A 501 37.33 3.47 0.53
CA GLU A 501 36.43 4.05 1.55
C GLU A 501 35.76 5.38 1.16
N LYS A 502 34.43 5.46 1.33
CA LYS A 502 33.66 6.67 1.00
C LYS A 502 33.39 7.35 2.34
N ARG A 503 34.28 8.27 2.73
CA ARG A 503 33.88 9.30 3.68
C ARG A 503 32.82 10.15 2.99
N LEU A 504 31.60 10.10 3.48
CA LEU A 504 30.54 10.97 3.01
C LEU A 504 30.71 12.28 3.77
N GLU A 505 30.84 13.40 3.05
CA GLU A 505 31.14 14.75 3.57
C GLU A 505 30.20 15.24 4.70
N HIS A 506 29.14 14.50 5.02
CA HIS A 506 28.07 14.89 5.95
C HIS A 506 27.69 13.83 7.00
N PHE A 507 28.46 12.74 7.14
CA PHE A 507 28.26 11.76 8.21
C PHE A 507 29.57 11.56 8.99
N PRO A 508 29.56 11.70 10.33
CA PRO A 508 30.81 11.74 11.11
C PRO A 508 31.51 10.38 11.25
N TYR A 509 30.84 9.28 10.89
CA TYR A 509 31.36 7.92 11.05
C TYR A 509 31.61 7.22 9.71
N PRO A 510 32.65 6.39 9.58
CA PRO A 510 32.80 5.50 8.42
C PRO A 510 31.62 4.52 8.34
N ILE A 511 31.08 4.35 7.13
CA ILE A 511 30.03 3.35 6.87
C ILE A 511 30.73 2.07 6.37
N PRO A 512 30.55 0.92 7.04
CA PRO A 512 31.17 -0.33 6.63
C PRO A 512 30.86 -0.69 5.18
N ARG A 513 31.89 -1.11 4.45
CA ARG A 513 31.75 -1.51 3.04
C ARG A 513 31.33 -2.96 2.96
N ALA A 514 30.03 -3.17 2.81
CA ALA A 514 29.49 -4.50 2.63
C ALA A 514 28.69 -4.58 1.33
N ASN A 515 28.75 -5.74 0.69
CA ASN A 515 27.78 -6.10 -0.32
C ASN A 515 26.42 -6.29 0.37
N ILE A 516 25.56 -5.27 0.29
CA ILE A 516 24.20 -5.35 0.82
C ILE A 516 23.39 -6.22 -0.14
N SER A 517 22.97 -7.41 0.31
CA SER A 517 22.16 -8.32 -0.49
C SER A 517 20.84 -7.69 -0.95
N GLU A 518 20.34 -8.05 -2.13
CA GLU A 518 19.04 -7.55 -2.58
C GLU A 518 17.89 -7.98 -1.65
N ARG A 519 18.01 -9.12 -0.95
CA ARG A 519 17.09 -9.57 0.10
C ARG A 519 16.87 -8.49 1.16
N TYR A 520 17.97 -7.97 1.69
CA TYR A 520 17.93 -6.87 2.65
C TYR A 520 17.39 -5.59 2.01
N ARG A 521 17.82 -5.25 0.78
CA ARG A 521 17.33 -4.05 0.08
C ARG A 521 15.81 -4.08 -0.14
N MET A 522 15.23 -5.23 -0.47
CA MET A 522 13.79 -5.38 -0.63
C MET A 522 13.05 -5.09 0.68
N LEU A 523 13.47 -5.71 1.79
CA LEU A 523 12.86 -5.47 3.10
C LEU A 523 13.12 -4.04 3.60
N LYS A 524 14.28 -3.44 3.31
CA LYS A 524 14.57 -2.01 3.56
C LYS A 524 13.62 -1.09 2.80
N ARG A 525 13.33 -1.35 1.52
CA ARG A 525 12.34 -0.57 0.75
C ARG A 525 10.93 -0.69 1.36
N LEU A 526 10.54 -1.87 1.84
CA LEU A 526 9.23 -2.13 2.42
C LEU A 526 9.06 -1.54 3.84
N THR A 527 10.14 -1.49 4.61
CA THR A 527 10.17 -0.94 5.97
C THR A 527 10.39 0.58 6.01
N LEU A 528 10.62 1.22 4.87
CA LEU A 528 10.86 2.67 4.73
C LEU A 528 12.13 3.12 5.47
N THR A 529 12.01 3.96 6.49
CA THR A 529 13.15 4.51 7.23
C THR A 529 13.60 3.62 8.38
N SER A 530 12.76 2.73 8.90
CA SER A 530 13.02 1.96 10.13
C SER A 530 14.34 1.18 10.10
N LEU A 531 14.62 0.42 9.05
CA LEU A 531 15.91 -0.28 8.93
C LEU A 531 17.09 0.70 8.76
N THR A 532 16.89 1.82 8.07
CA THR A 532 17.92 2.87 7.92
C THR A 532 18.25 3.53 9.28
N GLU A 533 17.25 3.69 10.15
CA GLU A 533 17.44 4.20 11.51
C GLU A 533 18.22 3.21 12.38
N LEU A 534 17.92 1.92 12.27
CA LEU A 534 18.67 0.87 12.96
C LEU A 534 20.12 0.77 12.48
N GLU A 535 20.37 0.91 11.17
CA GLU A 535 21.73 0.98 10.63
C GLU A 535 22.53 2.12 11.28
N ALA A 536 21.94 3.32 11.37
CA ALA A 536 22.57 4.47 12.01
C ALA A 536 22.87 4.22 13.50
N ALA A 537 21.92 3.59 14.21
CA ALA A 537 22.05 3.24 15.61
C ALA A 537 23.19 2.25 15.88
N VAL A 538 23.32 1.22 15.04
CA VAL A 538 24.40 0.23 15.13
C VAL A 538 25.75 0.90 14.83
N ILE A 539 25.83 1.73 13.79
CA ILE A 539 27.08 2.46 13.46
C ILE A 539 27.50 3.35 14.63
N TYR A 540 26.57 4.13 15.20
CA TYR A 540 26.87 4.96 16.36
C TYR A 540 27.39 4.14 17.54
N THR A 541 26.72 3.02 17.85
CA THR A 541 27.08 2.13 18.96
C THR A 541 28.48 1.56 18.80
N ASN A 542 28.82 1.06 17.60
CA ASN A 542 30.15 0.50 17.32
C ASN A 542 31.29 1.53 17.41
N HIS A 543 30.98 2.83 17.33
CA HIS A 543 31.95 3.90 17.48
C HIS A 543 32.08 4.44 18.91
N HIS A 544 31.10 4.20 19.79
CA HIS A 544 31.05 4.76 21.15
C HIS A 544 31.08 3.70 22.25
N SER A 545 31.08 2.42 21.87
CA SER A 545 31.17 1.30 22.79
C SER A 545 32.18 0.29 22.26
N ASP A 546 32.84 -0.43 23.17
CA ASP A 546 33.75 -1.54 22.82
C ASP A 546 32.98 -2.77 22.28
N LEU A 547 31.64 -2.68 22.19
CA LEU A 547 30.79 -3.73 21.66
C LEU A 547 30.77 -3.66 20.13
N SER A 548 31.30 -4.71 19.50
CA SER A 548 31.17 -4.92 18.05
C SER A 548 29.79 -5.53 17.73
N VAL A 549 28.80 -4.67 17.47
CA VAL A 549 27.46 -5.08 17.04
C VAL A 549 27.44 -5.34 15.54
N ALA A 550 26.98 -6.52 15.15
CA ALA A 550 26.83 -6.88 13.74
C ALA A 550 25.80 -5.99 13.02
N MET A 551 26.08 -5.65 11.77
CA MET A 551 25.21 -4.78 10.98
C MET A 551 23.90 -5.49 10.59
N PRO A 552 22.76 -4.78 10.51
CA PRO A 552 21.47 -5.41 10.19
C PRO A 552 21.40 -6.14 8.84
N TRP A 553 22.25 -5.79 7.89
CA TRP A 553 22.32 -6.43 6.56
C TRP A 553 23.21 -7.67 6.50
N GLN A 554 23.98 -7.95 7.56
CA GLN A 554 24.81 -9.14 7.61
C GLN A 554 23.93 -10.37 7.86
N PRO A 555 24.10 -11.47 7.09
CA PRO A 555 23.37 -12.71 7.33
C PRO A 555 23.71 -13.24 8.73
N LEU A 556 22.81 -14.03 9.32
CA LEU A 556 23.12 -14.74 10.56
C LEU A 556 24.23 -15.75 10.29
N SER A 557 25.20 -15.85 11.20
CA SER A 557 26.09 -17.01 11.25
C SER A 557 25.30 -18.26 11.64
N GLU A 558 25.86 -19.45 11.43
CA GLU A 558 25.22 -20.71 11.85
C GLU A 558 24.95 -20.74 13.36
N GLN A 559 25.88 -20.20 14.16
CA GLN A 559 25.73 -20.07 15.61
C GLN A 559 24.59 -19.12 15.98
N GLU A 560 24.50 -17.97 15.32
CA GLU A 560 23.42 -17.00 15.54
C GLU A 560 22.06 -17.56 15.08
N ALA A 561 22.02 -18.33 13.99
CA ALA A 561 20.81 -18.98 13.51
C ALA A 561 20.33 -20.05 14.51
N ALA A 562 21.24 -20.84 15.09
CA ALA A 562 20.92 -21.80 16.15
C ALA A 562 20.42 -21.08 17.42
N ALA A 563 21.06 -19.99 17.83
CA ALA A 563 20.61 -19.16 18.94
C ALA A 563 19.23 -18.57 18.69
N TRP A 564 18.96 -18.10 17.47
CA TRP A 564 17.65 -17.60 17.07
C TRP A 564 16.57 -18.70 17.12
N ASN A 565 16.87 -19.90 16.65
CA ASN A 565 15.94 -21.02 16.74
C ASN A 565 15.64 -21.39 18.20
N LYS A 566 16.65 -21.40 19.09
CA LYS A 566 16.45 -21.62 20.52
C LYS A 566 15.54 -20.56 21.16
N VAL A 567 15.71 -19.30 20.77
CA VAL A 567 14.82 -18.20 21.19
C VAL A 567 13.38 -18.48 20.74
N LYS A 568 13.18 -18.87 19.47
CA LYS A 568 11.84 -19.22 18.95
C LYS A 568 11.21 -20.38 19.72
N GLU A 569 11.97 -21.44 19.97
CA GLU A 569 11.51 -22.63 20.70
C GLU A 569 11.11 -22.28 22.14
N THR A 570 11.89 -21.43 22.81
CA THR A 570 11.60 -20.99 24.19
C THR A 570 10.29 -20.20 24.23
N LEU A 571 10.14 -19.22 23.34
CA LEU A 571 8.94 -18.39 23.25
C LEU A 571 7.69 -19.17 22.80
N GLN A 572 7.86 -20.24 22.02
CA GLN A 572 6.76 -21.14 21.64
C GLN A 572 6.38 -22.10 22.77
N ALA A 573 7.36 -22.63 23.51
CA ALA A 573 7.16 -23.56 24.61
C ALA A 573 6.45 -22.91 25.80
N GLU A 574 6.67 -21.62 26.04
CA GLU A 574 6.01 -20.88 27.11
C GLU A 574 4.48 -20.84 26.96
N LYS A 575 3.90 -21.19 25.78
CA LYS A 575 2.45 -21.35 25.45
C LYS A 575 1.49 -20.25 25.93
N THR A 576 2.02 -19.26 26.61
CA THR A 576 1.37 -18.14 27.24
C THR A 576 2.10 -16.95 26.67
N VAL A 577 1.45 -16.25 25.75
CA VAL A 577 1.94 -14.98 25.22
C VAL A 577 1.98 -13.88 26.34
N HIS A 578 1.91 -14.27 27.63
CA HIS A 578 1.00 -13.63 28.59
C HIS A 578 1.36 -13.71 30.08
N THR A 579 2.51 -14.24 30.51
CA THR A 579 2.89 -14.17 31.94
C THR A 579 4.32 -13.67 32.02
N ASP A 580 4.46 -12.39 32.41
CA ASP A 580 5.67 -11.58 32.51
C ASP A 580 6.44 -11.31 31.21
N ALA A 581 5.79 -10.56 30.30
CA ALA A 581 6.43 -9.96 29.13
C ALA A 581 7.71 -9.17 29.47
N SER A 582 7.82 -8.64 30.70
CA SER A 582 9.02 -7.97 31.20
C SER A 582 10.18 -8.94 31.43
N ASP A 583 9.94 -10.10 32.03
CA ASP A 583 11.00 -11.06 32.39
C ASP A 583 11.51 -11.82 31.15
N VAL A 584 10.60 -12.13 30.22
CA VAL A 584 10.96 -12.74 28.93
C VAL A 584 11.62 -11.71 28.00
N ALA A 585 11.17 -10.45 27.97
CA ALA A 585 11.91 -9.40 27.28
C ALA A 585 13.31 -9.22 27.88
N ALA A 586 13.45 -9.29 29.20
CA ALA A 586 14.75 -9.25 29.87
C ALA A 586 15.65 -10.43 29.50
N SER A 587 15.09 -11.65 29.36
CA SER A 587 15.84 -12.83 28.92
C SER A 587 16.36 -12.73 27.48
N LEU A 588 15.64 -12.00 26.61
CA LEU A 588 16.09 -11.64 25.26
C LEU A 588 17.06 -10.45 25.22
N GLY A 589 17.39 -9.87 26.38
CA GLY A 589 18.20 -8.66 26.49
C GLY A 589 17.51 -7.40 25.98
N LEU A 590 16.18 -7.43 25.80
CA LEU A 590 15.31 -6.29 25.46
C LEU A 590 15.03 -5.44 26.71
N VAL A 591 16.09 -5.09 27.43
CA VAL A 591 16.11 -4.31 28.68
C VAL A 591 16.38 -2.83 28.33
N PRO A 592 15.93 -1.84 29.15
CA PRO A 592 16.21 -0.42 28.96
C PRO A 592 17.68 -0.11 28.63
N PRO A 593 17.93 0.88 27.76
CA PRO A 593 19.21 1.03 27.09
C PRO A 593 20.25 1.78 27.93
N SER A 594 21.51 1.64 27.54
CA SER A 594 22.59 2.61 27.78
C SER A 594 22.50 3.74 26.74
N PRO A 595 23.25 4.86 26.88
CA PRO A 595 22.83 6.23 26.57
C PRO A 595 22.07 6.44 25.26
N PRO A 596 21.06 7.34 25.25
CA PRO A 596 20.22 7.58 24.08
C PRO A 596 21.06 7.99 22.86
N ILE A 597 20.73 7.41 21.70
CA ILE A 597 21.39 7.75 20.45
C ILE A 597 20.89 9.14 20.00
N PRO A 598 21.78 10.09 19.68
CA PRO A 598 21.37 11.41 19.24
C PRO A 598 20.57 11.37 17.92
N ASP A 599 19.38 11.96 17.90
CA ASP A 599 18.50 11.99 16.70
C ASP A 599 19.13 12.71 15.49
N ASP A 600 20.07 13.63 15.72
CA ASP A 600 20.83 14.29 14.66
C ASP A 600 21.68 13.28 13.85
N ILE A 601 22.29 12.29 14.51
CA ILE A 601 23.08 11.25 13.83
C ILE A 601 22.18 10.42 12.91
N ILE A 602 21.00 10.03 13.41
CA ILE A 602 20.00 9.29 12.63
C ILE A 602 19.56 10.11 11.42
N SER A 603 19.22 11.38 11.63
CA SER A 603 18.75 12.29 10.58
C SER A 603 19.83 12.54 9.51
N ARG A 604 21.10 12.67 9.90
CA ARG A 604 22.24 12.80 8.97
C ARG A 604 22.44 11.54 8.15
N TYR A 605 22.40 10.36 8.78
CA TYR A 605 22.54 9.09 8.05
C TYR A 605 21.39 8.87 7.06
N GLN A 606 20.14 9.16 7.46
CA GLN A 606 18.98 9.12 6.57
C GLN A 606 19.18 10.03 5.35
N ARG A 607 19.62 11.28 5.57
CA ARG A 607 19.90 12.24 4.49
C ARG A 607 20.96 11.69 3.53
N VAL A 608 22.03 11.11 4.06
CA VAL A 608 23.12 10.53 3.29
C VAL A 608 22.65 9.33 2.46
N ASN A 609 21.89 8.41 3.07
CA ASN A 609 21.28 7.28 2.38
C ASN A 609 20.34 7.75 1.25
N ASN A 610 19.53 8.77 1.49
CA ASN A 610 18.63 9.37 0.49
C ASN A 610 19.41 10.01 -0.67
N ILE A 611 20.49 10.75 -0.38
CA ILE A 611 21.38 11.33 -1.41
C ILE A 611 22.02 10.24 -2.25
N SER A 612 22.49 9.15 -1.61
CA SER A 612 23.11 8.02 -2.31
C SER A 612 22.12 7.33 -3.25
N ILE A 613 20.90 7.06 -2.78
CA ILE A 613 19.81 6.47 -3.59
C ILE A 613 19.47 7.40 -4.76
N GLY A 614 19.30 8.70 -4.50
CA GLY A 614 19.02 9.70 -5.53
C GLY A 614 20.12 9.73 -6.60
N THR A 615 21.38 9.84 -6.18
CA THR A 615 22.54 9.87 -7.08
C THR A 615 22.64 8.61 -7.94
N PHE A 616 22.33 7.43 -7.39
CA PHE A 616 22.29 6.19 -8.17
C PHE A 616 21.17 6.20 -9.21
N SER A 617 19.99 6.71 -8.84
CA SER A 617 18.87 6.89 -9.78
C SER A 617 19.22 7.86 -10.90
N ASP A 618 19.87 8.98 -10.55
CA ASP A 618 20.32 10.00 -11.49
C ASP A 618 21.36 9.44 -12.47
N LEU A 619 22.34 8.67 -11.98
CA LEU A 619 23.32 7.99 -12.84
C LEU A 619 22.63 7.05 -13.82
N ARG A 620 21.67 6.25 -13.35
CA ARG A 620 20.96 5.29 -14.21
C ARG A 620 20.13 6.00 -15.28
N ALA A 621 19.45 7.08 -14.91
CA ALA A 621 18.69 7.90 -15.85
C ALA A 621 19.60 8.55 -16.91
N LEU A 622 20.77 9.06 -16.51
CA LEU A 622 21.75 9.61 -17.44
C LEU A 622 22.25 8.57 -18.44
N HIS A 623 22.64 7.37 -17.97
CA HIS A 623 23.06 6.26 -18.85
C HIS A 623 21.97 5.88 -19.87
N ARG A 624 20.69 5.89 -19.44
CA ARG A 624 19.52 5.66 -20.31
C ARG A 624 19.34 6.71 -21.39
N VAL A 625 19.57 7.97 -21.05
CA VAL A 625 19.48 9.07 -22.03
C VAL A 625 20.64 8.97 -23.02
N GLU A 626 21.87 8.77 -22.55
CA GLU A 626 23.07 8.68 -23.41
C GLU A 626 22.99 7.55 -24.44
N ARG A 627 22.31 6.43 -24.11
CA ARG A 627 22.18 5.25 -24.98
C ARG A 627 20.92 5.23 -25.85
N GLY A 628 20.03 6.19 -25.68
CA GLY A 628 18.68 6.15 -26.25
C GLY A 628 17.73 5.32 -25.39
N THR A 629 16.67 5.97 -24.90
CA THR A 629 15.72 5.39 -23.94
C THR A 629 15.04 4.12 -24.47
N HIS A 630 14.67 4.12 -25.75
CA HIS A 630 13.98 2.98 -26.36
C HIS A 630 14.91 1.78 -26.57
N ALA A 631 16.13 2.00 -27.06
CA ALA A 631 17.12 0.95 -27.28
C ALA A 631 17.61 0.31 -25.96
N GLU A 632 17.79 1.11 -24.91
CA GLU A 632 18.13 0.56 -23.59
C GLU A 632 16.96 -0.21 -22.99
N PHE A 633 15.73 0.25 -23.17
CA PHE A 633 14.54 -0.47 -22.71
C PHE A 633 14.38 -1.83 -23.42
N GLU A 634 14.50 -1.88 -24.75
CA GLU A 634 14.47 -3.14 -25.50
C GLU A 634 15.56 -4.10 -25.04
N LYS A 635 16.77 -3.58 -24.83
CA LYS A 635 17.88 -4.37 -24.27
C LYS A 635 17.54 -4.90 -22.88
N GLU A 636 16.92 -4.09 -22.02
CA GLU A 636 16.52 -4.49 -20.68
C GLU A 636 15.42 -5.56 -20.69
N LEU A 637 14.46 -5.46 -21.61
CA LEU A 637 13.45 -6.49 -21.85
C LEU A 637 14.07 -7.80 -22.34
N ARG A 638 14.99 -7.75 -23.33
CA ARG A 638 15.69 -8.94 -23.83
C ARG A 638 16.58 -9.59 -22.76
N LEU A 639 17.34 -8.79 -22.02
CA LEU A 639 18.20 -9.29 -20.93
C LEU A 639 17.40 -9.98 -19.82
N ARG A 640 16.18 -9.51 -19.56
CA ARG A 640 15.27 -10.11 -18.56
C ARG A 640 14.41 -11.23 -19.13
N GLY A 641 14.60 -11.58 -20.41
CA GLY A 641 13.82 -12.60 -21.12
C GLY A 641 12.36 -12.23 -21.40
N ILE A 642 11.96 -10.97 -21.15
CA ILE A 642 10.58 -10.49 -21.26
C ILE A 642 10.15 -10.40 -22.74
N LEU A 643 11.05 -9.93 -23.61
CA LEU A 643 10.90 -10.04 -25.07
C LEU A 643 11.76 -11.21 -25.56
N ARG A 644 11.17 -12.15 -26.30
CA ARG A 644 11.94 -13.13 -27.08
C ARG A 644 12.50 -12.45 -28.32
N THR A 645 13.77 -12.74 -28.64
CA THR A 645 14.34 -12.43 -29.95
C THR A 645 13.53 -13.20 -31.00
N GLY A 646 13.08 -12.51 -32.05
CA GLY A 646 12.21 -13.07 -33.07
C GLY A 646 12.67 -14.44 -33.57
N THR A 647 11.70 -15.34 -33.70
CA THR A 647 11.72 -16.42 -34.71
C THR A 647 11.06 -15.93 -35.97
#